data_AF-A0A5D6XR41-F1
#
_entry.id   AF-A0A5D6XR41-F1
#
_cell.length_a   1.000
_cell.length_b   1.000
_cell.length_c   1.000
_cell.angle_alpha   90.00
_cell.angle_beta   90.00
_cell.angle_gamma   90.00
#
_symmetry.space_group_name_H-M   'P 1'
#
loop_
_entity.id
_entity.type
_entity.pdbx_description
1 polymer ?
#
loop_
_entity_poly.entity_id
_entity_poly.type
_entity_poly.pdbx_seq_one_letter_code
_entity_poly.pdbx_strand_id
1 'polypeptide(L)'
;MATLTLAHLSAAVRARAPSLPLSTDAEADAVADEWARAVAELRTLGEEAQSQLVTAAAGLDALDFDGAAAADSDVDERVWRAGDDAAQLLSELEAAARHFRDVAMCAAPVRQRLAQLEARAAYLRAALEVERLSVHVRELAGQATDAALDAFQELSAFVAALPHDYTHVREEAERRLAALTRELQAFALEKLQSALEAIAWPAELTTEELQHKLSQATGINATADIEKEKEEEEEEQGLWAVDALLDAVLVRFRYHFERPASATNRLAKPEWMLSHILAQVRAHAPFLAAVVSPALAEGGAAQQQQQPRSSAVLCSDAQVLLLQALVCAAQRKLRADLPRLVSSKALFCHTLDEVLLFERAVDAEVGYASWAHADRRRFPRCVDVFTAQPPVFIAWTSVDVAYAQYTLATAVFGDRARAWAAPAEAADGERGVPTGALHAAALLDFLCRRFVFMATDEHRFLYVTHVLYELLKDLRRECERQARAINVRGAGPHAAARAVAELCAVLNAVQYTVALLSAWEQSSLFIELTKKVVQSDTSRRQVLQMHLAYSQSVLASAAHAASSAVLAREEAVAVRHAIAGPGSLIGPTAAFSAAYSVGSKTVRSLLGRADAAAAGNEKPVVEAAVVATGGKRDASERQQQQEDEDEEELIFSRSIFERQIADFDTLRQRLLETVIDASVAKFHRDAKLYKQSVAFLDSVVAVVRELLSVENRASIARSVATALDDVFFNAVVNGPFHADAFSTQQQRTHALTTRAARQFALDVSVLSQVLERCAPKSSKHLRRAADVVSLTRLGAAQLREVRSALDASHGSAVAGMEQLTTMLEVCGVHTLTPTEVVAACGVLGAVPQRGLE
;
A
#
# COMPACT_ATOMS: atom_id res chain seq x y z
N MET A 1 -75.59 6.66 -70.78
CA MET A 1 -74.21 6.20 -70.48
C MET A 1 -74.10 5.32 -69.22
N ALA A 2 -75.15 5.17 -68.39
CA ALA A 2 -75.11 4.36 -67.16
C ALA A 2 -75.34 2.84 -67.35
N THR A 3 -75.84 2.37 -68.50
CA THR A 3 -76.00 0.93 -68.79
C THR A 3 -74.70 0.25 -69.22
N LEU A 4 -73.67 1.03 -69.58
CA LEU A 4 -72.36 0.52 -69.99
C LEU A 4 -71.42 0.22 -68.81
N THR A 5 -71.71 0.69 -67.59
CA THR A 5 -70.86 0.47 -66.41
C THR A 5 -71.17 -0.84 -65.67
N LEU A 6 -72.44 -1.25 -65.62
CA LEU A 6 -72.87 -2.50 -64.94
C LEU A 6 -72.47 -3.78 -65.68
N ALA A 7 -72.53 -3.78 -67.01
CA ALA A 7 -72.05 -4.92 -67.82
C ALA A 7 -70.52 -5.08 -67.72
N HIS A 8 -69.78 -3.97 -67.63
CA HIS A 8 -68.32 -3.99 -67.45
C HIS A 8 -67.90 -4.44 -66.04
N LEU A 9 -68.62 -4.05 -64.99
CA LEU A 9 -68.37 -4.49 -63.62
C LEU A 9 -68.72 -5.97 -63.41
N SER A 10 -69.86 -6.43 -63.94
CA SER A 10 -70.25 -7.86 -63.92
C SER A 10 -69.27 -8.74 -64.70
N ALA A 11 -68.75 -8.24 -65.82
CA ALA A 11 -67.71 -8.91 -66.60
C ALA A 11 -66.33 -8.89 -65.89
N ALA A 12 -65.95 -7.79 -65.22
CA ALA A 12 -64.70 -7.69 -64.47
C ALA A 12 -64.68 -8.61 -63.24
N VAL A 13 -65.81 -8.77 -62.56
CA VAL A 13 -65.98 -9.69 -61.41
C VAL A 13 -65.97 -11.15 -61.88
N ARG A 14 -66.57 -11.49 -63.03
CA ARG A 14 -66.49 -12.85 -63.60
C ARG A 14 -65.13 -13.19 -64.22
N ALA A 15 -64.42 -12.22 -64.79
CA ALA A 15 -63.12 -12.42 -65.43
C ALA A 15 -61.96 -12.56 -64.44
N ARG A 16 -62.13 -12.09 -63.19
CA ARG A 16 -61.13 -12.17 -62.11
C ARG A 16 -61.42 -13.24 -61.06
N ALA A 17 -62.47 -14.05 -61.23
CA ALA A 17 -62.65 -15.25 -60.42
C ALA A 17 -61.51 -16.24 -60.72
N PRO A 18 -60.63 -16.56 -59.76
CA PRO A 18 -59.54 -17.50 -60.01
C PRO A 18 -60.14 -18.87 -60.31
N SER A 19 -59.74 -19.44 -61.45
CA SER A 19 -59.93 -20.86 -61.73
C SER A 19 -58.91 -21.64 -60.89
N LEU A 20 -59.40 -22.46 -59.96
CA LEU A 20 -58.59 -23.27 -59.06
C LEU A 20 -57.78 -24.32 -59.83
N PRO A 21 -56.49 -24.42 -59.52
CA PRO A 21 -55.96 -25.68 -59.01
C PRO A 21 -55.20 -25.49 -57.69
N LEU A 22 -55.34 -26.48 -56.79
CA LEU A 22 -54.70 -26.51 -55.46
C LEU A 22 -53.24 -26.97 -55.54
N SER A 23 -52.27 -26.17 -55.08
CA SER A 23 -51.06 -26.67 -54.37
C SER A 23 -50.13 -25.56 -53.85
N THR A 24 -50.11 -25.31 -52.53
CA THR A 24 -48.98 -24.97 -51.61
C THR A 24 -49.35 -23.94 -50.51
N ASP A 25 -48.73 -24.05 -49.32
CA ASP A 25 -49.06 -23.27 -48.11
C ASP A 25 -48.83 -21.75 -48.23
N ALA A 26 -47.89 -21.31 -49.07
CA ALA A 26 -47.67 -19.88 -49.34
C ALA A 26 -48.83 -19.23 -50.13
N GLU A 27 -49.63 -20.04 -50.83
CA GLU A 27 -50.77 -19.56 -51.60
C GLU A 27 -52.01 -19.38 -50.71
N ALA A 28 -52.09 -20.01 -49.54
CA ALA A 28 -53.25 -19.90 -48.65
C ALA A 28 -53.35 -18.52 -47.96
N ASP A 29 -52.22 -17.98 -47.51
CA ASP A 29 -52.15 -16.61 -46.98
C ASP A 29 -52.32 -15.58 -48.09
N ALA A 30 -51.75 -15.82 -49.27
CA ALA A 30 -51.96 -14.96 -50.45
C ALA A 30 -53.43 -14.92 -50.87
N VAL A 31 -54.11 -16.08 -50.84
CA VAL A 31 -55.54 -16.18 -51.11
C VAL A 31 -56.34 -15.46 -50.03
N ALA A 32 -56.02 -15.61 -48.73
CA ALA A 32 -56.70 -14.89 -47.65
C ALA A 32 -56.54 -13.36 -47.74
N ASP A 33 -55.34 -12.90 -48.10
CA ASP A 33 -55.03 -11.49 -48.36
C ASP A 33 -55.74 -10.97 -49.61
N GLU A 34 -55.80 -11.76 -50.68
CA GLU A 34 -56.56 -11.43 -51.89
C GLU A 34 -58.07 -11.37 -51.60
N TRP A 35 -58.61 -12.26 -50.78
CA TRP A 35 -60.00 -12.21 -50.33
C TRP A 35 -60.28 -11.00 -49.44
N ALA A 36 -59.38 -10.67 -48.51
CA ALA A 36 -59.51 -9.47 -47.67
C ALA A 36 -59.44 -8.18 -48.48
N ARG A 37 -58.53 -8.11 -49.47
CA ARG A 37 -58.44 -7.01 -50.44
C ARG A 37 -59.68 -6.93 -51.31
N ALA A 38 -60.19 -8.05 -51.83
CA ALA A 38 -61.41 -8.09 -52.62
C ALA A 38 -62.64 -7.60 -51.82
N VAL A 39 -62.75 -7.96 -50.54
CA VAL A 39 -63.80 -7.47 -49.65
C VAL A 39 -63.64 -5.98 -49.34
N ALA A 40 -62.41 -5.50 -49.16
CA ALA A 40 -62.13 -4.08 -48.97
C ALA A 40 -62.45 -3.27 -50.24
N GLU A 41 -62.06 -3.74 -51.42
CA GLU A 41 -62.35 -3.14 -52.72
C GLU A 41 -63.86 -3.13 -53.03
N LEU A 42 -64.58 -4.22 -52.70
CA LEU A 42 -66.04 -4.27 -52.83
C LEU A 42 -66.73 -3.29 -51.88
N ARG A 43 -66.15 -3.04 -50.69
CA ARG A 43 -66.66 -2.06 -49.74
C ARG A 43 -66.42 -0.63 -50.23
N THR A 44 -65.22 -0.33 -50.74
CA THR A 44 -64.91 1.00 -51.29
C THR A 44 -65.73 1.28 -52.55
N LEU A 45 -65.90 0.29 -53.44
CA LEU A 45 -66.79 0.41 -54.61
C LEU A 45 -68.25 0.59 -54.20
N GLY A 46 -68.69 -0.06 -53.12
CA GLY A 46 -70.01 0.16 -52.53
C GLY A 46 -70.19 1.57 -51.97
N GLU A 47 -69.20 2.08 -51.23
CA GLU A 47 -69.20 3.45 -50.68
C GLU A 47 -69.13 4.52 -51.78
N GLU A 48 -68.33 4.31 -52.83
CA GLU A 48 -68.28 5.16 -54.03
C GLU A 48 -69.59 5.14 -54.82
N ALA A 49 -70.20 3.97 -55.01
CA ALA A 49 -71.51 3.85 -55.67
C ALA A 49 -72.62 4.52 -54.85
N GLN A 50 -72.60 4.38 -53.52
CA GLN A 50 -73.50 5.07 -52.60
C GLN A 50 -73.31 6.59 -52.69
N SER A 51 -72.07 7.08 -52.71
CA SER A 51 -71.75 8.49 -52.84
C SER A 51 -72.20 9.07 -54.19
N GLN A 52 -71.97 8.33 -55.28
CA GLN A 52 -72.42 8.71 -56.63
C GLN A 52 -73.95 8.70 -56.74
N LEU A 53 -74.64 7.75 -56.09
CA LEU A 53 -76.10 7.69 -56.06
C LEU A 53 -76.71 8.81 -55.21
N VAL A 54 -76.12 9.15 -54.06
CA VAL A 54 -76.54 10.32 -53.26
C VAL A 54 -76.29 11.61 -54.03
N THR A 55 -75.20 11.71 -54.78
CA THR A 55 -74.92 12.88 -55.64
C THR A 55 -75.86 12.96 -56.83
N ALA A 56 -76.23 11.83 -57.44
CA ALA A 56 -77.20 11.75 -58.53
C ALA A 56 -78.63 12.04 -58.03
N ALA A 57 -79.00 11.55 -56.85
CA ALA A 57 -80.27 11.85 -56.18
C ALA A 57 -80.33 13.33 -55.78
N ALA A 58 -79.27 13.90 -55.20
CA ALA A 58 -79.18 15.33 -54.93
C ALA A 58 -79.21 16.18 -56.21
N GLY A 59 -78.65 15.68 -57.31
CA GLY A 59 -78.74 16.31 -58.63
C GLY A 59 -80.14 16.25 -59.25
N LEU A 60 -80.91 15.19 -58.95
CA LEU A 60 -82.31 15.03 -59.34
C LEU A 60 -83.23 15.90 -58.46
N ASP A 61 -82.97 16.00 -57.15
CA ASP A 61 -83.68 16.91 -56.23
C ASP A 61 -83.37 18.39 -56.54
N ALA A 62 -82.19 18.71 -57.08
CA ALA A 62 -81.83 20.06 -57.54
C ALA A 62 -82.49 20.45 -58.88
N LEU A 63 -83.09 19.50 -59.60
CA LEU A 63 -83.91 19.70 -60.79
C LEU A 63 -85.39 19.85 -60.42
N ASP A 64 -85.68 20.46 -59.27
CA ASP A 64 -87.02 20.94 -58.95
C ASP A 64 -87.27 22.22 -59.78
N PHE A 65 -87.67 22.04 -61.04
CA PHE A 65 -88.34 23.12 -61.77
C PHE A 65 -89.84 22.97 -61.60
N ASP A 66 -90.31 23.82 -60.70
CA ASP A 66 -91.64 24.42 -60.64
C ASP A 66 -92.39 24.31 -61.97
N GLY A 67 -93.58 23.72 -61.89
CA GLY A 67 -94.29 23.19 -63.04
C GLY A 67 -94.61 24.22 -64.12
N ALA A 68 -94.55 23.77 -65.37
CA ALA A 68 -95.63 23.96 -66.33
C ALA A 68 -95.39 23.11 -67.58
N ALA A 69 -96.36 22.24 -67.86
CA ALA A 69 -96.75 21.79 -69.19
C ALA A 69 -95.68 21.09 -70.07
N ALA A 70 -95.84 19.83 -70.45
CA ALA A 70 -96.91 18.90 -70.16
C ALA A 70 -96.33 17.52 -70.45
N ALA A 71 -96.55 16.62 -69.49
CA ALA A 71 -96.58 15.19 -69.70
C ALA A 71 -95.48 14.64 -70.64
N ASP A 72 -94.37 14.22 -70.06
CA ASP A 72 -93.77 12.98 -70.53
C ASP A 72 -93.75 12.01 -69.36
N SER A 73 -94.89 11.34 -69.14
CA SER A 73 -95.03 10.28 -68.13
C SER A 73 -93.97 9.18 -68.30
N ASP A 74 -93.35 9.11 -69.49
CA ASP A 74 -92.26 8.21 -69.83
C ASP A 74 -90.91 8.60 -69.17
N VAL A 75 -90.67 9.89 -68.86
CA VAL A 75 -89.41 10.33 -68.21
C VAL A 75 -89.45 10.11 -66.70
N ASP A 76 -90.57 10.46 -66.05
CA ASP A 76 -90.79 10.16 -64.62
C ASP A 76 -90.79 8.65 -64.37
N GLU A 77 -91.40 7.85 -65.24
CA GLU A 77 -91.39 6.39 -65.09
C GLU A 77 -89.99 5.79 -65.32
N ARG A 78 -89.19 6.35 -66.23
CA ARG A 78 -87.79 5.92 -66.48
C ARG A 78 -86.85 6.28 -65.34
N VAL A 79 -86.98 7.49 -64.78
CA VAL A 79 -86.19 7.93 -63.62
C VAL A 79 -86.56 7.10 -62.39
N TRP A 80 -87.85 6.86 -62.18
CA TRP A 80 -88.34 6.01 -61.09
C TRP A 80 -87.86 4.55 -61.24
N ARG A 81 -87.96 3.94 -62.43
CA ARG A 81 -87.43 2.59 -62.70
C ARG A 81 -85.91 2.51 -62.53
N ALA A 82 -85.16 3.53 -62.94
CA ALA A 82 -83.70 3.56 -62.73
C ALA A 82 -83.34 3.69 -61.24
N GLY A 83 -84.14 4.42 -60.46
CA GLY A 83 -84.02 4.48 -59.00
C GLY A 83 -84.36 3.15 -58.32
N ASP A 84 -85.39 2.46 -58.78
CA ASP A 84 -85.80 1.14 -58.29
C ASP A 84 -84.75 0.06 -58.61
N ASP A 85 -84.23 0.05 -59.84
CA ASP A 85 -83.12 -0.83 -60.28
C ASP A 85 -81.84 -0.56 -59.47
N ALA A 86 -81.52 0.70 -59.18
CA ALA A 86 -80.37 1.07 -58.37
C ALA A 86 -80.55 0.67 -56.89
N ALA A 87 -81.74 0.83 -56.34
CA ALA A 87 -82.08 0.36 -54.99
C ALA A 87 -82.01 -1.16 -54.88
N GLN A 88 -82.45 -1.89 -55.91
CA GLN A 88 -82.34 -3.33 -56.00
C GLN A 88 -80.87 -3.78 -56.05
N LEU A 89 -80.03 -3.12 -56.88
CA LEU A 89 -78.59 -3.42 -56.96
C LEU A 89 -77.85 -3.10 -55.66
N LEU A 90 -78.19 -2.00 -54.97
CA LEU A 90 -77.65 -1.69 -53.64
C LEU A 90 -78.04 -2.77 -52.63
N SER A 91 -79.30 -3.21 -52.63
CA SER A 91 -79.77 -4.30 -51.78
C SER A 91 -79.03 -5.62 -52.06
N GLU A 92 -78.79 -5.95 -53.33
CA GLU A 92 -78.01 -7.12 -53.75
C GLU A 92 -76.53 -7.02 -53.33
N LEU A 93 -75.91 -5.83 -53.46
CA LEU A 93 -74.54 -5.57 -52.99
C LEU A 93 -74.43 -5.64 -51.45
N GLU A 94 -75.41 -5.09 -50.73
CA GLU A 94 -75.48 -5.20 -49.26
C GLU A 94 -75.72 -6.64 -48.80
N ALA A 95 -76.49 -7.42 -49.55
CA ALA A 95 -76.67 -8.85 -49.31
C ALA A 95 -75.37 -9.63 -49.57
N ALA A 96 -74.66 -9.34 -50.65
CA ALA A 96 -73.35 -9.95 -50.94
C ALA A 96 -72.30 -9.57 -49.88
N ALA A 97 -72.23 -8.30 -49.46
CA ALA A 97 -71.32 -7.84 -48.43
C ALA A 97 -71.63 -8.47 -47.05
N ARG A 98 -72.92 -8.67 -46.72
CA ARG A 98 -73.33 -9.45 -45.54
C ARG A 98 -72.87 -10.91 -45.65
N HIS A 99 -73.10 -11.54 -46.80
CA HIS A 99 -72.66 -12.93 -47.03
C HIS A 99 -71.14 -13.10 -46.88
N PHE A 100 -70.32 -12.22 -47.46
CA PHE A 100 -68.86 -12.29 -47.28
C PHE A 100 -68.42 -12.04 -45.84
N ARG A 101 -69.09 -11.16 -45.10
CA ARG A 101 -68.86 -10.99 -43.65
C ARG A 101 -69.20 -12.26 -42.87
N ASP A 102 -70.34 -12.88 -43.15
CA ASP A 102 -70.77 -14.11 -42.47
C ASP A 102 -69.80 -15.27 -42.76
N VAL A 103 -69.32 -15.39 -44.01
CA VAL A 103 -68.28 -16.36 -44.39
C VAL A 103 -66.96 -16.06 -43.66
N ALA A 104 -66.54 -14.80 -43.58
CA ALA A 104 -65.33 -14.40 -42.86
C ALA A 104 -65.42 -14.71 -41.34
N MET A 105 -66.60 -14.51 -40.75
CA MET A 105 -66.90 -14.86 -39.36
C MET A 105 -66.89 -16.37 -39.12
N CYS A 106 -67.40 -17.17 -40.06
CA CYS A 106 -67.34 -18.63 -40.00
C CYS A 106 -65.92 -19.18 -40.21
N ALA A 107 -65.09 -18.52 -41.02
CA ALA A 107 -63.70 -18.93 -41.30
C ALA A 107 -62.72 -18.52 -40.18
N ALA A 108 -63.01 -17.44 -39.44
CA ALA A 108 -62.18 -16.96 -38.33
C ALA A 108 -61.84 -18.03 -37.25
N PRO A 109 -62.80 -18.80 -36.70
CA PRO A 109 -62.49 -19.84 -35.71
C PRO A 109 -61.66 -20.99 -36.31
N VAL A 110 -61.83 -21.30 -37.60
CA VAL A 110 -61.04 -22.33 -38.29
C VAL A 110 -59.60 -21.85 -38.47
N ARG A 111 -59.37 -20.58 -38.87
CA ARG A 111 -58.02 -19.99 -38.94
C ARG A 111 -57.34 -19.93 -37.58
N GLN A 112 -58.06 -19.50 -36.55
CA GLN A 112 -57.52 -19.49 -35.18
C GLN A 112 -57.11 -20.89 -34.72
N ARG A 113 -57.92 -21.91 -35.06
CA ARG A 113 -57.61 -23.30 -34.74
C ARG A 113 -56.43 -23.84 -35.55
N LEU A 114 -56.30 -23.46 -36.82
CA LEU A 114 -55.13 -23.78 -37.64
C LEU A 114 -53.86 -23.18 -37.04
N ALA A 115 -53.86 -21.89 -36.72
CA ALA A 115 -52.73 -21.20 -36.08
C ALA A 115 -52.35 -21.84 -34.73
N GLN A 116 -53.33 -22.26 -33.93
CA GLN A 116 -53.07 -22.99 -32.68
C GLN A 116 -52.44 -24.38 -32.93
N LEU A 117 -52.86 -25.09 -33.97
CA LEU A 117 -52.27 -26.38 -34.34
C LEU A 117 -50.86 -26.21 -34.90
N GLU A 118 -50.61 -25.17 -35.70
CA GLU A 118 -49.29 -24.82 -36.20
C GLU A 118 -48.33 -24.44 -35.08
N ALA A 119 -48.76 -23.64 -34.11
CA ALA A 119 -47.98 -23.31 -32.92
C ALA A 119 -47.64 -24.55 -32.09
N ARG A 120 -48.60 -25.48 -31.90
CA ARG A 120 -48.35 -26.76 -31.23
C ARG A 120 -47.42 -27.67 -32.02
N ALA A 121 -47.55 -27.71 -33.35
CA ALA A 121 -46.66 -28.46 -34.21
C ALA A 121 -45.23 -27.89 -34.15
N ALA A 122 -45.05 -26.57 -34.15
CA ALA A 122 -43.76 -25.91 -33.98
C ALA A 122 -43.12 -26.24 -32.62
N TYR A 123 -43.89 -26.19 -31.53
CA TYR A 123 -43.45 -26.59 -30.20
C TYR A 123 -42.97 -28.06 -30.16
N LEU A 124 -43.73 -28.99 -30.73
CA LEU A 124 -43.36 -30.41 -30.78
C LEU A 124 -42.14 -30.66 -31.68
N ARG A 125 -42.01 -29.93 -32.80
CA ARG A 125 -40.81 -30.00 -33.64
C ARG A 125 -39.57 -29.52 -32.89
N ALA A 126 -39.67 -28.43 -32.13
CA ALA A 126 -38.57 -27.96 -31.29
C ALA A 126 -38.17 -29.02 -30.24
N ALA A 127 -39.14 -29.66 -29.58
CA ALA A 127 -38.86 -30.73 -28.63
C ALA A 127 -38.17 -31.95 -29.28
N LEU A 128 -38.61 -32.35 -30.49
CA LEU A 128 -37.97 -33.43 -31.25
C LEU A 128 -36.55 -33.06 -31.68
N GLU A 129 -36.30 -31.80 -32.00
CA GLU A 129 -34.97 -31.34 -32.41
C GLU A 129 -34.00 -31.31 -31.21
N VAL A 130 -34.45 -30.86 -30.03
CA VAL A 130 -33.69 -31.02 -28.78
C VAL A 130 -33.35 -32.49 -28.53
N GLU A 131 -34.31 -33.41 -28.69
CA GLU A 131 -34.06 -34.85 -28.55
C GLU A 131 -32.99 -35.32 -29.54
N ARG A 132 -33.17 -35.02 -30.84
CA ARG A 132 -32.26 -35.42 -31.92
C ARG A 132 -30.83 -34.94 -31.66
N LEU A 133 -30.66 -33.64 -31.37
CA LEU A 133 -29.36 -33.04 -31.10
C LEU A 133 -28.75 -33.60 -29.81
N SER A 134 -29.53 -33.75 -28.74
CA SER A 134 -29.03 -34.30 -27.47
C SER A 134 -28.57 -35.77 -27.58
N VAL A 135 -29.26 -36.59 -28.38
CA VAL A 135 -28.83 -37.98 -28.67
C VAL A 135 -27.57 -37.97 -29.54
N HIS A 136 -27.52 -37.12 -30.56
CA HIS A 136 -26.35 -37.01 -31.44
C HIS A 136 -25.08 -36.63 -30.67
N VAL A 137 -25.17 -35.63 -29.80
CA VAL A 137 -24.08 -35.25 -28.90
C VAL A 137 -23.68 -36.40 -28.00
N ARG A 138 -24.64 -37.13 -27.39
CA ARG A 138 -24.34 -38.26 -26.50
C ARG A 138 -23.60 -39.39 -27.21
N GLU A 139 -23.96 -39.69 -28.46
CA GLU A 139 -23.29 -40.71 -29.27
C GLU A 139 -21.83 -40.35 -29.57
N LEU A 140 -21.57 -39.06 -29.81
CA LEU A 140 -20.23 -38.54 -30.10
C LEU A 140 -19.41 -38.24 -28.84
N ALA A 141 -20.06 -37.96 -27.71
CA ALA A 141 -19.42 -37.55 -26.46
C ALA A 141 -18.39 -38.58 -25.94
N GLY A 142 -18.63 -39.88 -26.20
CA GLY A 142 -17.70 -40.94 -25.81
C GLY A 142 -16.33 -40.90 -26.50
N GLN A 143 -16.14 -40.05 -27.53
CA GLN A 143 -14.88 -39.92 -28.27
C GLN A 143 -14.11 -38.62 -27.93
N ALA A 144 -14.79 -37.62 -27.34
CA ALA A 144 -14.24 -36.30 -27.02
C ALA A 144 -13.35 -35.72 -28.15
N THR A 145 -13.88 -35.74 -29.37
CA THR A 145 -13.26 -35.23 -30.61
C THR A 145 -13.84 -33.87 -30.99
N ASP A 146 -13.19 -33.16 -31.90
CA ASP A 146 -13.68 -31.90 -32.47
C ASP A 146 -15.13 -32.01 -33.00
N ALA A 147 -15.49 -33.16 -33.60
CA ALA A 147 -16.87 -33.42 -34.04
C ALA A 147 -17.90 -33.49 -32.89
N ALA A 148 -17.48 -33.88 -31.68
CA ALA A 148 -18.35 -33.92 -30.50
C ALA A 148 -18.56 -32.50 -29.93
N LEU A 149 -17.52 -31.67 -30.01
CA LEU A 149 -17.58 -30.24 -29.69
C LEU A 149 -18.50 -29.51 -30.68
N ASP A 150 -18.31 -29.69 -31.98
CA ASP A 150 -19.17 -29.09 -33.01
C ASP A 150 -20.66 -29.44 -32.81
N ALA A 151 -20.96 -30.72 -32.52
CA ALA A 151 -22.31 -31.17 -32.23
C ALA A 151 -22.87 -30.56 -30.92
N PHE A 152 -22.03 -30.37 -29.90
CA PHE A 152 -22.43 -29.73 -28.65
C PHE A 152 -22.72 -28.24 -28.87
N GLN A 153 -21.92 -27.55 -29.69
CA GLN A 153 -22.15 -26.15 -30.08
C GLN A 153 -23.45 -26.00 -30.86
N GLU A 154 -23.76 -26.94 -31.75
CA GLU A 154 -25.04 -26.96 -32.46
C GLU A 154 -26.22 -27.06 -31.48
N LEU A 155 -26.11 -27.93 -30.47
CA LEU A 155 -27.13 -28.05 -29.42
C LEU A 155 -27.22 -26.77 -28.57
N SER A 156 -26.10 -26.23 -28.08
CA SER A 156 -26.11 -25.04 -27.22
C SER A 156 -26.69 -23.83 -27.95
N ALA A 157 -26.30 -23.59 -29.21
CA ALA A 157 -26.84 -22.54 -30.06
C ALA A 157 -28.34 -22.72 -30.30
N PHE A 158 -28.79 -23.96 -30.51
CA PHE A 158 -30.21 -24.27 -30.67
C PHE A 158 -31.00 -23.98 -29.39
N VAL A 159 -30.49 -24.37 -28.22
CA VAL A 159 -31.12 -24.11 -26.92
C VAL A 159 -31.22 -22.61 -26.65
N ALA A 160 -30.15 -21.85 -26.94
CA ALA A 160 -30.13 -20.40 -26.80
C ALA A 160 -31.13 -19.70 -27.74
N ALA A 161 -31.40 -20.28 -28.91
CA ALA A 161 -32.35 -19.76 -29.90
C ALA A 161 -33.82 -20.13 -29.62
N LEU A 162 -34.11 -20.94 -28.58
CA LEU A 162 -35.48 -21.36 -28.27
C LEU A 162 -36.36 -20.16 -27.83
N PRO A 163 -37.62 -20.06 -28.30
CA PRO A 163 -38.54 -19.03 -27.85
C PRO A 163 -38.77 -19.06 -26.34
N HIS A 164 -38.92 -17.88 -25.71
CA HIS A 164 -39.11 -17.76 -24.27
C HIS A 164 -40.41 -18.41 -23.77
N ASP A 165 -41.41 -18.50 -24.65
CA ASP A 165 -42.71 -19.11 -24.38
C ASP A 165 -42.63 -20.65 -24.29
N TYR A 166 -41.52 -21.27 -24.69
CA TYR A 166 -41.34 -22.72 -24.70
C TYR A 166 -40.74 -23.21 -23.37
N THR A 167 -41.33 -22.80 -22.25
CA THR A 167 -40.78 -22.98 -20.89
C THR A 167 -40.33 -24.41 -20.59
N HIS A 168 -41.20 -25.41 -20.77
CA HIS A 168 -40.89 -26.80 -20.44
C HIS A 168 -39.86 -27.43 -21.38
N VAL A 169 -39.89 -27.12 -22.68
CA VAL A 169 -38.88 -27.61 -23.63
C VAL A 169 -37.53 -26.99 -23.33
N ARG A 170 -37.51 -25.70 -22.97
CA ARG A 170 -36.28 -25.01 -22.58
C ARG A 170 -35.70 -25.57 -21.29
N GLU A 171 -36.50 -25.74 -20.23
CA GLU A 171 -36.08 -26.36 -18.97
C GLU A 171 -35.53 -27.78 -19.19
N GLU A 172 -36.16 -28.56 -20.07
CA GLU A 172 -35.67 -29.90 -20.44
C GLU A 172 -34.35 -29.82 -21.22
N ALA A 173 -34.26 -28.90 -22.18
CA ALA A 173 -33.08 -28.74 -23.02
C ALA A 173 -31.87 -28.25 -22.21
N GLU A 174 -32.05 -27.27 -21.31
CA GLU A 174 -31.05 -26.80 -20.36
C GLU A 174 -30.58 -27.93 -19.44
N ARG A 175 -31.51 -28.75 -18.92
CA ARG A 175 -31.15 -29.89 -18.07
C ARG A 175 -30.35 -30.95 -18.82
N ARG A 176 -30.68 -31.20 -20.09
CA ARG A 176 -29.93 -32.12 -20.97
C ARG A 176 -28.57 -31.57 -21.32
N LEU A 177 -28.48 -30.28 -21.64
CA LEU A 177 -27.23 -29.58 -21.90
C LEU A 177 -26.30 -29.73 -20.69
N ALA A 178 -26.77 -29.41 -19.48
CA ALA A 178 -26.01 -29.56 -18.23
C ALA A 178 -25.61 -31.01 -17.91
N ALA A 179 -26.40 -32.01 -18.32
CA ALA A 179 -26.03 -33.42 -18.20
C ALA A 179 -24.92 -33.80 -19.20
N LEU A 180 -25.07 -33.42 -20.46
CA LEU A 180 -24.09 -33.66 -21.52
C LEU A 180 -22.77 -32.94 -21.26
N THR A 181 -22.79 -31.72 -20.71
CA THR A 181 -21.58 -31.01 -20.27
C THR A 181 -20.81 -31.81 -19.23
N ARG A 182 -21.49 -32.39 -18.23
CA ARG A 182 -20.84 -33.23 -17.20
C ARG A 182 -20.28 -34.52 -17.79
N GLU A 183 -20.99 -35.13 -18.75
CA GLU A 183 -20.49 -36.30 -19.46
C GLU A 183 -19.24 -35.96 -20.28
N LEU A 184 -19.29 -34.91 -21.11
CA LEU A 184 -18.15 -34.42 -21.89
C LEU A 184 -16.95 -34.06 -21.00
N GLN A 185 -17.18 -33.38 -19.88
CA GLN A 185 -16.14 -33.05 -18.90
C GLN A 185 -15.48 -34.33 -18.34
N ALA A 186 -16.28 -35.34 -17.98
CA ALA A 186 -15.75 -36.59 -17.46
C ALA A 186 -14.88 -37.32 -18.50
N PHE A 187 -15.34 -37.40 -19.75
CA PHE A 187 -14.57 -38.01 -20.85
C PHE A 187 -13.30 -37.20 -21.19
N ALA A 188 -13.39 -35.88 -21.19
CA ALA A 188 -12.26 -34.99 -21.40
C ALA A 188 -11.19 -35.18 -20.33
N LEU A 189 -11.59 -35.25 -19.05
CA LEU A 189 -10.69 -35.56 -17.94
C LEU A 189 -10.05 -36.95 -18.06
N GLU A 190 -10.80 -37.97 -18.47
CA GLU A 190 -10.25 -39.32 -18.69
C GLU A 190 -9.23 -39.34 -19.83
N LYS A 191 -9.50 -38.62 -20.93
CA LYS A 191 -8.57 -38.45 -22.05
C LYS A 191 -7.33 -37.66 -21.65
N LEU A 192 -7.49 -36.60 -20.86
CA LEU A 192 -6.38 -35.82 -20.30
C LEU A 192 -5.52 -36.70 -19.38
N GLN A 193 -6.13 -37.45 -18.47
CA GLN A 193 -5.42 -38.39 -17.60
C GLN A 193 -4.65 -39.42 -18.40
N SER A 194 -5.27 -40.01 -19.42
CA SER A 194 -4.61 -40.97 -20.33
C SER A 194 -3.42 -40.34 -21.07
N ALA A 195 -3.54 -39.09 -21.53
CA ALA A 195 -2.45 -38.36 -22.17
C ALA A 195 -1.32 -38.05 -21.19
N LEU A 196 -1.66 -37.64 -19.95
CA LEU A 196 -0.70 -37.38 -18.88
C LEU A 196 0.04 -38.68 -18.47
N GLU A 197 -0.66 -39.80 -18.39
CA GLU A 197 -0.06 -41.12 -18.14
C GLU A 197 0.88 -41.56 -19.28
N ALA A 198 0.48 -41.35 -20.54
CA ALA A 198 1.30 -41.68 -21.71
C ALA A 198 2.63 -40.91 -21.72
N ILE A 199 2.64 -39.67 -21.22
CA ILE A 199 3.88 -38.89 -21.07
C ILE A 199 4.59 -39.15 -19.73
N ALA A 200 4.04 -39.97 -18.85
CA ALA A 200 4.50 -40.24 -17.49
C ALA A 200 4.53 -39.01 -16.56
N TRP A 201 3.59 -38.08 -16.74
CA TRP A 201 3.43 -36.92 -15.86
C TRP A 201 3.17 -37.35 -14.41
N PRO A 202 3.76 -36.68 -13.39
CA PRO A 202 4.62 -35.51 -13.43
C PRO A 202 6.12 -35.86 -13.29
N ALA A 203 6.61 -36.86 -14.03
CA ALA A 203 8.06 -37.07 -14.16
C ALA A 203 8.69 -35.93 -14.99
N GLU A 204 9.95 -35.61 -14.69
CA GLU A 204 10.68 -34.58 -15.44
C GLU A 204 10.89 -35.05 -16.88
N LEU A 205 10.56 -34.18 -17.85
CA LEU A 205 10.66 -34.48 -19.28
C LEU A 205 11.96 -33.88 -19.83
N THR A 206 12.77 -34.67 -20.52
CA THR A 206 13.93 -34.16 -21.26
C THR A 206 13.51 -33.40 -22.51
N THR A 207 14.39 -32.54 -23.04
CA THR A 207 14.10 -31.73 -24.24
C THR A 207 13.75 -32.60 -25.47
N GLU A 208 14.39 -33.77 -25.62
CA GLU A 208 14.14 -34.71 -26.71
C GLU A 208 12.77 -35.40 -26.57
N GLU A 209 12.43 -35.83 -25.35
CA GLU A 209 11.12 -36.41 -25.05
C GLU A 209 9.98 -35.40 -25.23
N LEU A 210 10.23 -34.13 -24.88
CA LEU A 210 9.28 -33.03 -25.05
C LEU A 210 8.86 -32.86 -26.51
N GLN A 211 9.83 -32.88 -27.43
CA GLN A 211 9.59 -32.73 -28.87
C GLN A 211 8.79 -33.90 -29.45
N HIS A 212 9.11 -35.13 -29.04
CA HIS A 212 8.40 -36.31 -29.49
C HIS A 212 6.96 -36.35 -28.92
N LYS A 213 6.80 -36.01 -27.65
CA LYS A 213 5.52 -36.07 -26.93
C LYS A 213 4.60 -34.86 -27.17
N LEU A 214 5.11 -33.75 -27.72
CA LEU A 214 4.31 -32.60 -28.17
C LEU A 214 3.20 -33.02 -29.15
N SER A 215 3.50 -33.99 -30.04
CA SER A 215 2.55 -34.52 -31.02
C SER A 215 1.41 -35.33 -30.40
N GLN A 216 1.58 -35.81 -29.17
CA GLN A 216 0.61 -36.62 -28.43
C GLN A 216 -0.23 -35.80 -27.42
N ALA A 217 0.08 -34.51 -27.27
CA ALA A 217 -0.60 -33.61 -26.34
C ALA A 217 -1.99 -33.14 -26.81
N THR A 218 -2.55 -33.74 -27.87
CA THR A 218 -3.86 -33.40 -28.45
C THR A 218 -5.01 -33.50 -27.43
N GLY A 219 -4.86 -34.32 -26.40
CA GLY A 219 -5.83 -34.39 -25.29
C GLY A 219 -5.94 -33.09 -24.50
N ILE A 220 -4.84 -32.35 -24.31
CA ILE A 220 -4.81 -31.09 -23.53
C ILE A 220 -5.55 -29.98 -24.27
N ASN A 221 -5.35 -29.88 -25.59
CA ASN A 221 -6.03 -28.88 -26.42
C ASN A 221 -7.54 -29.11 -26.41
N ALA A 222 -7.98 -30.37 -26.63
CA ALA A 222 -9.39 -30.73 -26.62
C ALA A 222 -10.07 -30.45 -25.26
N THR A 223 -9.37 -30.62 -24.13
CA THR A 223 -9.91 -30.26 -22.81
C THR A 223 -10.03 -28.76 -22.60
N ALA A 224 -9.04 -27.99 -23.06
CA ALA A 224 -9.07 -26.54 -23.00
C ALA A 224 -10.19 -25.98 -23.89
N ASP A 225 -10.51 -26.64 -25.01
CA ASP A 225 -11.63 -26.27 -25.88
C ASP A 225 -13.00 -26.45 -25.18
N ILE A 226 -13.19 -27.57 -24.47
CA ILE A 226 -14.45 -27.85 -23.73
C ILE A 226 -14.62 -26.90 -22.53
N GLU A 227 -13.53 -26.48 -21.88
CA GLU A 227 -13.57 -25.47 -20.80
C GLU A 227 -14.21 -24.15 -21.23
N LYS A 228 -13.99 -23.73 -22.47
CA LYS A 228 -14.46 -22.44 -23.01
C LYS A 228 -15.97 -22.33 -23.08
N GLU A 229 -16.66 -23.43 -23.37
CA GLU A 229 -18.11 -23.42 -23.65
C GLU A 229 -18.97 -23.22 -22.38
N LYS A 230 -18.36 -23.35 -21.19
CA LYS A 230 -19.05 -23.22 -19.90
C LYS A 230 -18.71 -21.94 -19.14
N GLU A 231 -17.65 -21.22 -19.52
CA GLU A 231 -17.29 -19.94 -18.88
C GLU A 231 -18.38 -18.86 -19.03
N GLU A 232 -19.40 -19.09 -19.87
CA GLU A 232 -20.52 -18.18 -20.09
C GLU A 232 -21.50 -18.08 -18.89
N GLU A 233 -21.50 -19.00 -17.91
CA GLU A 233 -22.57 -19.03 -16.89
C GLU A 233 -22.14 -19.09 -15.40
N GLU A 234 -20.89 -19.42 -15.03
CA GLU A 234 -20.51 -19.54 -13.60
C GLU A 234 -19.11 -18.98 -13.28
N GLU A 235 -19.05 -17.78 -12.67
CA GLU A 235 -17.81 -17.07 -12.26
C GLU A 235 -16.96 -17.80 -11.17
N GLU A 236 -17.40 -18.95 -10.65
CA GLU A 236 -16.75 -19.62 -9.51
C GLU A 236 -16.08 -20.98 -9.82
N GLN A 237 -16.24 -21.54 -11.02
CA GLN A 237 -15.63 -22.84 -11.34
C GLN A 237 -14.22 -22.66 -11.91
N GLY A 238 -13.23 -23.22 -11.21
CA GLY A 238 -11.83 -23.25 -11.66
C GLY A 238 -11.64 -24.08 -12.93
N LEU A 239 -10.53 -23.83 -13.63
CA LEU A 239 -10.09 -24.59 -14.81
C LEU A 239 -9.77 -26.04 -14.40
N TRP A 240 -10.70 -26.96 -14.67
CA TRP A 240 -10.62 -28.36 -14.25
C TRP A 240 -9.49 -29.15 -14.92
N ALA A 241 -9.11 -28.80 -16.15
CA ALA A 241 -7.97 -29.35 -16.86
C ALA A 241 -6.65 -28.94 -16.20
N VAL A 242 -6.55 -27.67 -15.77
CA VAL A 242 -5.43 -27.19 -14.97
C VAL A 242 -5.43 -27.89 -13.62
N ASP A 243 -6.57 -28.00 -12.93
CA ASP A 243 -6.65 -28.70 -11.65
C ASP A 243 -6.19 -30.16 -11.75
N ALA A 244 -6.60 -30.89 -12.81
CA ALA A 244 -6.16 -32.26 -13.05
C ALA A 244 -4.64 -32.36 -13.30
N LEU A 245 -4.07 -31.44 -14.09
CA LEU A 245 -2.64 -31.34 -14.33
C LEU A 245 -1.87 -31.10 -13.02
N LEU A 246 -2.35 -30.16 -12.20
CA LEU A 246 -1.71 -29.73 -10.97
C LEU A 246 -1.85 -30.75 -9.83
N ASP A 247 -2.96 -31.48 -9.75
CA ASP A 247 -3.21 -32.44 -8.65
C ASP A 247 -2.16 -33.55 -8.61
N ALA A 248 -1.67 -34.02 -9.77
CA ALA A 248 -0.59 -35.01 -9.83
C ALA A 248 0.70 -34.54 -9.11
N VAL A 249 1.05 -33.25 -9.25
CA VAL A 249 2.19 -32.64 -8.55
C VAL A 249 1.85 -32.42 -7.07
N LEU A 250 0.63 -31.95 -6.78
CA LEU A 250 0.16 -31.69 -5.42
C LEU A 250 0.08 -32.97 -4.58
N VAL A 251 -0.27 -34.12 -5.14
CA VAL A 251 -0.28 -35.41 -4.44
C VAL A 251 1.11 -35.74 -3.88
N ARG A 252 2.17 -35.50 -4.67
CA ARG A 252 3.56 -35.65 -4.20
C ARG A 252 3.88 -34.69 -3.07
N PHE A 253 3.48 -33.42 -3.20
CA PHE A 253 3.63 -32.44 -2.14
C PHE A 253 2.95 -32.88 -0.83
N ARG A 254 1.67 -33.29 -0.90
CA ARG A 254 0.87 -33.76 0.24
C ARG A 254 1.52 -34.98 0.89
N TYR A 255 1.99 -35.95 0.09
CA TYR A 255 2.69 -37.13 0.58
C TYR A 255 3.95 -36.77 1.38
N HIS A 256 4.77 -35.85 0.88
CA HIS A 256 6.03 -35.48 1.51
C HIS A 256 5.89 -34.52 2.69
N PHE A 257 4.93 -33.58 2.65
CA PHE A 257 4.90 -32.46 3.58
C PHE A 257 3.64 -32.34 4.43
N GLU A 258 2.54 -32.99 4.06
CA GLU A 258 1.29 -32.96 4.85
C GLU A 258 1.10 -34.27 5.64
N ARG A 259 1.62 -35.40 5.15
CA ARG A 259 1.50 -36.69 5.85
C ARG A 259 2.29 -36.68 7.17
N PRO A 260 1.67 -36.98 8.33
CA PRO A 260 2.38 -36.96 9.62
C PRO A 260 3.53 -37.96 9.71
N ALA A 261 3.42 -39.12 9.05
CA ALA A 261 4.44 -40.17 9.04
C ALA A 261 5.61 -39.90 8.06
N SER A 262 5.56 -38.82 7.29
CA SER A 262 6.61 -38.51 6.32
C SER A 262 7.89 -38.05 7.00
N ALA A 263 9.03 -38.62 6.62
CA ALA A 263 10.34 -38.23 7.12
C ALA A 263 10.74 -36.79 6.72
N THR A 264 10.17 -36.27 5.63
CA THR A 264 10.39 -34.91 5.11
C THR A 264 9.44 -33.87 5.71
N ASN A 265 8.38 -34.29 6.40
CA ASN A 265 7.46 -33.38 7.09
C ASN A 265 8.04 -32.99 8.46
N ARG A 266 9.01 -32.07 8.47
CA ARG A 266 9.68 -31.60 9.69
C ARG A 266 9.43 -30.12 9.92
N LEU A 267 8.87 -29.79 11.08
CA LEU A 267 8.60 -28.41 11.50
C LEU A 267 9.87 -27.54 11.53
N ALA A 268 11.01 -28.14 11.87
CA ALA A 268 12.32 -27.46 11.92
C ALA A 268 13.01 -27.33 10.56
N LYS A 269 12.41 -27.85 9.48
CA LYS A 269 12.96 -27.82 8.12
C LYS A 269 11.96 -27.29 7.08
N PRO A 270 11.45 -26.05 7.26
CA PRO A 270 10.56 -25.41 6.30
C PRO A 270 11.21 -25.25 4.92
N GLU A 271 12.54 -25.09 4.87
CA GLU A 271 13.30 -24.96 3.62
C GLU A 271 13.15 -26.17 2.69
N TRP A 272 12.86 -27.36 3.21
CA TRP A 272 12.66 -28.57 2.39
C TRP A 272 11.40 -28.48 1.53
N MET A 273 10.31 -27.99 2.11
CA MET A 273 9.05 -27.77 1.40
C MET A 273 9.23 -26.67 0.35
N LEU A 274 9.81 -25.53 0.75
CA LEU A 274 9.96 -24.37 -0.13
C LEU A 274 10.92 -24.64 -1.29
N SER A 275 12.05 -25.30 -1.02
CA SER A 275 12.99 -25.73 -2.06
C SER A 275 12.37 -26.77 -3.00
N HIS A 276 11.52 -27.66 -2.47
CA HIS A 276 10.79 -28.61 -3.31
C HIS A 276 9.83 -27.89 -4.27
N ILE A 277 9.11 -26.86 -3.82
CA ILE A 277 8.25 -26.06 -4.70
C ILE A 277 9.06 -25.43 -5.83
N LEU A 278 10.16 -24.75 -5.50
CA LEU A 278 11.03 -24.17 -6.53
C LEU A 278 11.58 -25.23 -7.50
N ALA A 279 11.97 -26.39 -6.98
CA ALA A 279 12.44 -27.48 -7.82
C ALA A 279 11.34 -28.00 -8.77
N GLN A 280 10.11 -28.21 -8.28
CA GLN A 280 8.99 -28.65 -9.13
C GLN A 280 8.66 -27.61 -10.21
N VAL A 281 8.64 -26.32 -9.86
CA VAL A 281 8.37 -25.25 -10.83
C VAL A 281 9.46 -25.21 -11.90
N ARG A 282 10.74 -25.30 -11.53
CA ARG A 282 11.86 -25.32 -12.50
C ARG A 282 11.86 -26.56 -13.38
N ALA A 283 11.65 -27.73 -12.78
CA ALA A 283 11.69 -29.01 -13.48
C ALA A 283 10.62 -29.12 -14.57
N HIS A 284 9.43 -28.56 -14.31
CA HIS A 284 8.29 -28.64 -15.21
C HIS A 284 8.14 -27.43 -16.13
N ALA A 285 8.89 -26.34 -15.92
CA ALA A 285 8.80 -25.11 -16.71
C ALA A 285 8.89 -25.35 -18.24
N PRO A 286 9.80 -26.19 -18.78
CA PRO A 286 9.88 -26.40 -20.23
C PRO A 286 8.59 -26.99 -20.83
N PHE A 287 7.97 -27.96 -20.15
CA PHE A 287 6.72 -28.57 -20.60
C PHE A 287 5.53 -27.63 -20.47
N LEU A 288 5.43 -26.95 -19.33
CA LEU A 288 4.35 -25.99 -19.09
C LEU A 288 4.40 -24.87 -20.12
N ALA A 289 5.58 -24.30 -20.38
CA ALA A 289 5.74 -23.20 -21.34
C ALA A 289 5.53 -23.63 -22.80
N ALA A 290 5.92 -24.84 -23.19
CA ALA A 290 5.88 -25.28 -24.59
C ALA A 290 4.57 -25.96 -25.00
N VAL A 291 3.83 -26.54 -24.05
CA VAL A 291 2.63 -27.35 -24.33
C VAL A 291 1.40 -26.74 -23.69
N VAL A 292 1.45 -26.51 -22.38
CA VAL A 292 0.25 -26.14 -21.61
C VAL A 292 -0.10 -24.67 -21.78
N SER A 293 0.86 -23.75 -21.62
CA SER A 293 0.60 -22.32 -21.78
C SER A 293 0.07 -21.94 -23.16
N PRO A 294 0.58 -22.50 -24.29
CA PRO A 294 -0.01 -22.29 -25.61
C PRO A 294 -1.43 -22.84 -25.72
N ALA A 295 -1.71 -24.04 -25.20
CA ALA A 295 -3.05 -24.62 -25.20
C ALA A 295 -4.07 -23.74 -24.45
N LEU A 296 -3.66 -23.16 -23.33
CA LEU A 296 -4.47 -22.19 -22.57
C LEU A 296 -4.62 -20.85 -23.32
N ALA A 297 -3.58 -20.38 -24.01
CA ALA A 297 -3.56 -19.09 -24.69
C ALA A 297 -4.33 -19.08 -26.02
N GLU A 298 -4.14 -20.11 -26.87
CA GLU A 298 -4.99 -20.39 -28.04
C GLU A 298 -6.45 -20.52 -27.60
N GLY A 299 -6.64 -20.98 -26.37
CA GLY A 299 -7.94 -21.01 -25.75
C GLY A 299 -8.64 -19.67 -25.57
N GLY A 300 -7.91 -18.64 -25.14
CA GLY A 300 -8.43 -17.29 -24.90
C GLY A 300 -8.46 -16.36 -26.12
N ALA A 301 -7.71 -16.66 -27.19
CA ALA A 301 -7.62 -15.77 -28.36
C ALA A 301 -8.91 -15.73 -29.22
N ALA A 302 -9.70 -16.81 -29.23
CA ALA A 302 -10.98 -16.87 -29.96
C ALA A 302 -12.07 -15.94 -29.38
N GLN A 303 -11.95 -15.57 -28.10
CA GLN A 303 -12.90 -14.73 -27.35
C GLN A 303 -12.81 -13.23 -27.72
N GLN A 304 -11.66 -12.74 -28.20
CA GLN A 304 -11.49 -11.31 -28.50
C GLN A 304 -12.28 -10.83 -29.73
N GLN A 305 -12.79 -11.74 -30.56
CA GLN A 305 -13.50 -11.39 -31.79
C GLN A 305 -15.02 -11.28 -31.60
N GLN A 306 -15.59 -11.73 -30.48
CA GLN A 306 -17.03 -11.74 -30.24
C GLN A 306 -17.38 -11.18 -28.84
N GLN A 307 -17.44 -9.85 -28.76
CA GLN A 307 -17.84 -8.99 -27.63
C GLN A 307 -16.85 -8.78 -26.46
N PRO A 308 -16.72 -7.53 -25.94
CA PRO A 308 -16.02 -7.24 -24.70
C PRO A 308 -16.98 -7.44 -23.53
N ARG A 309 -17.05 -8.67 -23.00
CA ARG A 309 -17.62 -8.91 -21.67
C ARG A 309 -16.54 -9.46 -20.74
N SER A 310 -16.64 -9.06 -19.49
CA SER A 310 -15.61 -9.10 -18.46
C SER A 310 -15.16 -10.52 -18.08
N SER A 311 -13.84 -10.72 -18.06
CA SER A 311 -13.08 -11.64 -17.19
C SER A 311 -13.32 -13.16 -17.34
N ALA A 312 -12.30 -13.92 -17.77
CA ALA A 312 -12.20 -15.33 -17.33
C ALA A 312 -10.76 -15.86 -17.23
N VAL A 313 -9.91 -15.74 -18.26
CA VAL A 313 -8.51 -16.22 -18.17
C VAL A 313 -7.54 -15.06 -17.86
N LEU A 314 -7.34 -14.75 -16.57
CA LEU A 314 -6.36 -13.74 -16.16
C LEU A 314 -4.92 -14.19 -16.44
N CYS A 315 -4.65 -15.50 -16.41
CA CYS A 315 -3.30 -16.06 -16.55
C CYS A 315 -3.33 -17.30 -17.44
N SER A 316 -2.74 -17.20 -18.63
CA SER A 316 -2.47 -18.34 -19.53
C SER A 316 -1.10 -18.97 -19.27
N ASP A 317 -0.33 -18.45 -18.32
CA ASP A 317 0.98 -18.98 -17.97
C ASP A 317 0.85 -20.15 -16.99
N ALA A 318 0.95 -21.38 -17.52
CA ALA A 318 0.84 -22.60 -16.74
C ALA A 318 1.93 -22.76 -15.67
N GLN A 319 3.10 -22.12 -15.84
CA GLN A 319 4.15 -22.13 -14.81
C GLN A 319 3.72 -21.29 -13.60
N VAL A 320 3.07 -20.15 -13.83
CA VAL A 320 2.51 -19.30 -12.77
C VAL A 320 1.37 -20.00 -12.05
N LEU A 321 0.49 -20.69 -12.78
CA LEU A 321 -0.62 -21.48 -12.20
C LEU A 321 -0.09 -22.65 -11.34
N LEU A 322 0.96 -23.36 -11.79
CA LEU A 322 1.62 -24.39 -10.98
C LEU A 322 2.18 -23.80 -9.68
N LEU A 323 2.90 -22.68 -9.78
CA LEU A 323 3.46 -22.02 -8.61
C LEU A 323 2.35 -21.57 -7.65
N GLN A 324 1.28 -20.96 -8.16
CA GLN A 324 0.12 -20.53 -7.38
C GLN A 324 -0.48 -21.70 -6.58
N ALA A 325 -0.73 -22.85 -7.22
CA ALA A 325 -1.29 -24.02 -6.55
C ALA A 325 -0.36 -24.60 -5.47
N LEU A 326 0.94 -24.64 -5.74
CA LEU A 326 1.95 -25.07 -4.76
C LEU A 326 2.08 -24.09 -3.59
N VAL A 327 1.97 -22.77 -3.84
CA VAL A 327 1.91 -21.75 -2.79
C VAL A 327 0.65 -21.91 -1.95
N CYS A 328 -0.52 -22.18 -2.55
CA CYS A 328 -1.74 -22.49 -1.82
C CYS A 328 -1.57 -23.73 -0.92
N ALA A 329 -0.87 -24.77 -1.39
CA ALA A 329 -0.55 -25.94 -0.59
C ALA A 329 0.40 -25.62 0.57
N ALA A 330 1.46 -24.85 0.31
CA ALA A 330 2.36 -24.34 1.35
C ALA A 330 1.63 -23.50 2.39
N GLN A 331 0.73 -22.60 1.98
CA GLN A 331 -0.06 -21.80 2.91
C GLN A 331 -0.93 -22.67 3.82
N ARG A 332 -1.63 -23.68 3.26
CA ARG A 332 -2.43 -24.62 4.08
C ARG A 332 -1.55 -25.32 5.12
N LYS A 333 -0.39 -25.81 4.71
CA LYS A 333 0.57 -26.44 5.62
C LYS A 333 1.07 -25.46 6.69
N LEU A 334 1.50 -24.26 6.31
CA LEU A 334 1.98 -23.23 7.24
C LEU A 334 0.89 -22.87 8.25
N ARG A 335 -0.37 -22.71 7.82
CA ARG A 335 -1.50 -22.46 8.72
C ARG A 335 -1.70 -23.59 9.74
N ALA A 336 -1.54 -24.84 9.33
CA ALA A 336 -1.62 -25.98 10.25
C ALA A 336 -0.44 -26.03 11.25
N ASP A 337 0.75 -25.62 10.81
CA ASP A 337 1.97 -25.62 11.63
C ASP A 337 2.09 -24.39 12.55
N LEU A 338 1.43 -23.27 12.21
CA LEU A 338 1.49 -21.97 12.91
C LEU A 338 1.35 -22.05 14.44
N PRO A 339 0.36 -22.76 15.02
CA PRO A 339 0.23 -22.83 16.49
C PRO A 339 1.47 -23.39 17.18
N ARG A 340 2.15 -24.35 16.53
CA ARG A 340 3.40 -24.94 17.03
C ARG A 340 4.60 -24.05 16.76
N LEU A 341 4.61 -23.33 15.63
CA LEU A 341 5.66 -22.36 15.31
C LEU A 341 5.65 -21.20 16.31
N VAL A 342 4.50 -20.56 16.55
CA VAL A 342 4.35 -19.43 17.47
C VAL A 342 4.77 -19.81 18.91
N SER A 343 4.60 -21.07 19.29
CA SER A 343 5.05 -21.59 20.59
C SER A 343 6.58 -21.67 20.74
N SER A 344 7.34 -21.64 19.63
CA SER A 344 8.80 -21.72 19.61
C SER A 344 9.39 -20.59 18.78
N LYS A 345 9.89 -19.55 19.44
CA LYS A 345 10.50 -18.38 18.78
C LYS A 345 11.54 -18.79 17.73
N ALA A 346 12.44 -19.70 18.06
CA ALA A 346 13.49 -20.14 17.14
C ALA A 346 12.93 -20.78 15.85
N LEU A 347 11.92 -21.64 15.96
CA LEU A 347 11.28 -22.28 14.80
C LEU A 347 10.49 -21.28 13.97
N PHE A 348 9.79 -20.36 14.64
CA PHE A 348 9.05 -19.28 13.99
C PHE A 348 9.97 -18.37 13.17
N CYS A 349 11.07 -17.88 13.77
CA CYS A 349 12.07 -17.04 13.10
C CYS A 349 12.60 -17.73 11.86
N HIS A 350 13.08 -18.97 12.01
CA HIS A 350 13.66 -19.75 10.93
C HIS A 350 12.66 -19.94 9.79
N THR A 351 11.41 -20.29 10.10
CA THR A 351 10.37 -20.48 9.08
C THR A 351 10.03 -19.19 8.36
N LEU A 352 9.93 -18.09 9.08
CA LEU A 352 9.68 -16.78 8.48
C LEU A 352 10.82 -16.34 7.56
N ASP A 353 12.08 -16.54 7.98
CA ASP A 353 13.26 -16.21 7.16
C ASP A 353 13.29 -17.02 5.86
N GLU A 354 13.03 -18.32 5.95
CA GLU A 354 12.95 -19.21 4.79
C GLU A 354 11.79 -18.86 3.86
N VAL A 355 10.63 -18.47 4.40
CA VAL A 355 9.50 -17.97 3.60
C VAL A 355 9.87 -16.67 2.89
N LEU A 356 10.49 -15.70 3.55
CA LEU A 356 10.92 -14.44 2.93
C LEU A 356 12.01 -14.67 1.88
N LEU A 357 12.88 -15.66 2.06
CA LEU A 357 13.85 -16.09 1.04
C LEU A 357 13.14 -16.70 -0.17
N PHE A 358 12.15 -17.56 0.06
CA PHE A 358 11.32 -18.15 -0.98
C PHE A 358 10.56 -17.09 -1.79
N GLU A 359 9.95 -16.09 -1.13
CA GLU A 359 9.24 -14.99 -1.83
C GLU A 359 10.15 -14.22 -2.80
N ARG A 360 11.40 -13.95 -2.39
CA ARG A 360 12.41 -13.33 -3.26
C ARG A 360 12.77 -14.22 -4.44
N ALA A 361 12.90 -15.53 -4.22
CA ALA A 361 13.27 -16.48 -5.25
C ALA A 361 12.17 -16.62 -6.33
N VAL A 362 10.90 -16.73 -5.92
CA VAL A 362 9.79 -16.83 -6.90
C VAL A 362 9.61 -15.55 -7.70
N ASP A 363 9.86 -14.39 -7.10
CA ASP A 363 9.82 -13.12 -7.82
C ASP A 363 10.95 -13.00 -8.84
N ALA A 364 12.16 -13.42 -8.48
CA ALA A 364 13.32 -13.36 -9.36
C ALA A 364 13.26 -14.39 -10.50
N GLU A 365 12.72 -15.59 -10.26
CA GLU A 365 12.77 -16.70 -11.22
C GLU A 365 11.52 -16.80 -12.11
N VAL A 366 10.35 -16.45 -11.58
CA VAL A 366 9.05 -16.61 -12.27
C VAL A 366 8.38 -15.26 -12.52
N GLY A 367 8.84 -14.18 -11.88
CA GLY A 367 8.18 -12.87 -11.98
C GLY A 367 6.85 -12.82 -11.24
N TYR A 368 6.65 -13.65 -10.21
CA TYR A 368 5.37 -13.79 -9.51
C TYR A 368 4.85 -12.49 -8.86
N ALA A 369 5.72 -11.51 -8.65
CA ALA A 369 5.36 -10.18 -8.15
C ALA A 369 4.27 -9.48 -8.95
N SER A 370 4.36 -9.45 -10.29
CA SER A 370 3.38 -8.76 -11.13
C SER A 370 1.97 -9.32 -10.92
N TRP A 371 1.85 -10.64 -10.86
CA TRP A 371 0.61 -11.37 -10.61
C TRP A 371 0.05 -11.11 -9.23
N ALA A 372 0.89 -11.24 -8.20
CA ALA A 372 0.50 -11.03 -6.81
C ALA A 372 0.13 -9.56 -6.50
N HIS A 373 0.66 -8.60 -7.27
CA HIS A 373 0.29 -7.18 -7.17
C HIS A 373 -1.01 -6.85 -7.92
N ALA A 374 -1.28 -7.54 -9.03
CA ALA A 374 -2.51 -7.36 -9.80
C ALA A 374 -3.74 -7.94 -9.08
N ASP A 375 -3.62 -9.17 -8.57
CA ASP A 375 -4.68 -9.82 -7.81
C ASP A 375 -4.11 -10.74 -6.73
N ARG A 376 -4.01 -10.22 -5.51
CA ARG A 376 -3.48 -10.97 -4.36
C ARG A 376 -4.42 -12.07 -3.86
N ARG A 377 -5.71 -12.03 -4.21
CA ARG A 377 -6.66 -13.09 -3.82
C ARG A 377 -6.45 -14.32 -4.69
N ARG A 378 -6.29 -14.11 -5.99
CA ARG A 378 -6.02 -15.18 -6.95
C ARG A 378 -4.57 -15.66 -6.86
N PHE A 379 -3.61 -14.76 -6.70
CA PHE A 379 -2.17 -15.07 -6.59
C PHE A 379 -1.64 -14.79 -5.19
N PRO A 380 -1.95 -15.66 -4.21
CA PRO A 380 -1.52 -15.47 -2.82
C PRO A 380 -0.02 -15.74 -2.67
N ARG A 381 0.55 -15.31 -1.53
CA ARG A 381 1.95 -15.58 -1.14
C ARG A 381 2.03 -16.29 0.19
N CYS A 382 3.10 -17.06 0.44
CA CYS A 382 3.29 -17.75 1.71
C CYS A 382 3.35 -16.78 2.89
N VAL A 383 3.93 -15.59 2.70
CA VAL A 383 4.03 -14.55 3.73
C VAL A 383 2.67 -14.11 4.29
N ASP A 384 1.58 -14.22 3.52
CA ASP A 384 0.23 -13.79 3.94
C ASP A 384 -0.28 -14.55 5.16
N VAL A 385 0.21 -15.77 5.35
CA VAL A 385 -0.12 -16.60 6.52
C VAL A 385 0.33 -15.95 7.82
N PHE A 386 1.41 -15.16 7.78
CA PHE A 386 1.98 -14.52 8.97
C PHE A 386 1.31 -13.19 9.33
N THR A 387 0.54 -12.61 8.42
CA THR A 387 -0.26 -11.39 8.66
C THR A 387 -1.75 -11.68 8.83
N ALA A 388 -2.21 -12.89 8.51
CA ALA A 388 -3.64 -13.23 8.51
C ALA A 388 -4.31 -13.17 9.90
N GLN A 389 -3.56 -13.40 10.98
CA GLN A 389 -4.09 -13.44 12.35
C GLN A 389 -3.28 -12.52 13.27
N PRO A 390 -3.92 -11.67 14.10
CA PRO A 390 -3.21 -10.75 14.99
C PRO A 390 -2.15 -11.41 15.90
N PRO A 391 -2.39 -12.57 16.54
CA PRO A 391 -1.38 -13.21 17.39
C PRO A 391 -0.12 -13.63 16.64
N VAL A 392 -0.25 -13.98 15.36
CA VAL A 392 0.87 -14.38 14.51
C VAL A 392 1.68 -13.15 14.09
N PHE A 393 1.00 -12.06 13.74
CA PHE A 393 1.64 -10.80 13.42
C PHE A 393 2.38 -10.22 14.65
N ILE A 394 1.78 -10.32 15.85
CA ILE A 394 2.45 -9.99 17.12
C ILE A 394 3.68 -10.87 17.36
N ALA A 395 3.60 -12.17 17.08
CA ALA A 395 4.74 -13.06 17.20
C ALA A 395 5.88 -12.63 16.25
N TRP A 396 5.56 -12.26 15.01
CA TRP A 396 6.52 -11.70 14.06
C TRP A 396 7.16 -10.42 14.60
N THR A 397 6.39 -9.36 14.83
CA THR A 397 6.94 -8.07 15.25
C THR A 397 7.72 -8.19 16.56
N SER A 398 7.26 -8.99 17.53
CA SER A 398 7.97 -9.19 18.80
C SER A 398 9.33 -9.87 18.66
N VAL A 399 9.44 -10.83 17.73
CA VAL A 399 10.70 -11.49 17.39
C VAL A 399 11.66 -10.49 16.75
N ASP A 400 11.18 -9.70 15.80
CA ASP A 400 12.03 -8.75 15.06
C ASP A 400 12.47 -7.59 15.96
N VAL A 401 11.60 -7.11 16.87
CA VAL A 401 11.98 -6.14 17.91
C VAL A 401 13.08 -6.72 18.81
N ALA A 402 12.91 -7.95 19.30
CA ALA A 402 13.91 -8.59 20.15
C ALA A 402 15.24 -8.80 19.42
N TYR A 403 15.20 -9.22 18.15
CA TYR A 403 16.38 -9.37 17.30
C TYR A 403 17.07 -8.02 17.06
N ALA A 404 16.32 -6.98 16.74
CA ALA A 404 16.82 -5.64 16.50
C ALA A 404 17.51 -5.07 17.75
N GLN A 405 16.87 -5.19 18.92
CA GLN A 405 17.42 -4.75 20.20
C GLN A 405 18.70 -5.51 20.57
N TYR A 406 18.67 -6.84 20.45
CA TYR A 406 19.85 -7.66 20.73
C TYR A 406 21.01 -7.31 19.79
N THR A 407 20.75 -7.23 18.48
CA THR A 407 21.76 -6.94 17.47
C THR A 407 22.35 -5.55 17.67
N LEU A 408 21.50 -4.54 17.92
CA LEU A 408 21.95 -3.18 18.19
C LEU A 408 22.84 -3.13 19.45
N ALA A 409 22.40 -3.73 20.56
CA ALA A 409 23.14 -3.67 21.82
C ALA A 409 24.45 -4.49 21.80
N THR A 410 24.45 -5.65 21.15
CA THR A 410 25.58 -6.60 21.23
C THR A 410 26.47 -6.59 20.00
N ALA A 411 25.91 -6.74 18.80
CA ALA A 411 26.69 -6.82 17.57
C ALA A 411 27.14 -5.44 17.07
N VAL A 412 26.28 -4.42 17.22
CA VAL A 412 26.58 -3.06 16.75
C VAL A 412 27.36 -2.28 17.82
N PHE A 413 26.85 -2.19 19.04
CA PHE A 413 27.43 -1.36 20.12
C PHE A 413 28.09 -2.15 21.26
N GLY A 414 28.30 -3.46 21.11
CA GLY A 414 28.95 -4.28 22.13
C GLY A 414 30.41 -3.88 22.36
N ASP A 415 31.17 -3.68 21.27
CA ASP A 415 32.48 -3.03 21.32
C ASP A 415 32.32 -1.52 21.07
N ARG A 416 32.15 -0.76 22.15
CA ARG A 416 31.94 0.69 22.08
C ARG A 416 33.10 1.42 21.41
N ALA A 417 34.34 0.98 21.60
CA ALA A 417 35.49 1.67 21.02
C ALA A 417 35.47 1.57 19.49
N ARG A 418 35.16 0.38 18.97
CA ARG A 418 35.02 0.17 17.53
C ARG A 418 33.74 0.79 16.96
N ALA A 419 32.63 0.68 17.69
CA ALA A 419 31.33 1.19 17.23
C ALA A 419 31.36 2.70 17.00
N TRP A 420 32.05 3.46 17.86
CA TRP A 420 32.15 4.91 17.75
C TRP A 420 33.36 5.41 16.94
N ALA A 421 34.14 4.50 16.35
CA ALA A 421 35.23 4.85 15.45
C ALA A 421 34.72 4.96 14.01
N ALA A 422 35.20 5.99 13.28
CA ALA A 422 34.99 6.10 11.84
C ALA A 422 35.83 5.03 11.10
N PRO A 423 35.31 4.40 10.04
CA PRO A 423 36.05 3.43 9.25
C PRO A 423 37.21 4.11 8.51
N ALA A 424 38.32 3.39 8.34
CA ALA A 424 39.50 3.90 7.65
C ALA A 424 39.23 4.18 6.15
N GLU A 425 38.37 3.37 5.54
CA GLU A 425 37.90 3.51 4.16
C GLU A 425 36.41 3.81 4.20
N ALA A 426 36.06 5.10 4.20
CA ALA A 426 34.68 5.56 4.14
C ALA A 426 34.36 6.08 2.74
N ALA A 427 33.14 5.84 2.25
CA ALA A 427 32.65 6.48 1.02
C ALA A 427 32.61 8.02 1.18
N ASP A 428 32.64 8.76 0.07
CA ASP A 428 32.74 10.23 0.10
C ASP A 428 31.57 10.95 0.83
N GLY A 429 30.43 10.26 1.06
CA GLY A 429 29.31 10.74 1.88
C GLY A 429 29.24 10.17 3.31
N GLU A 430 30.15 9.27 3.69
CA GLU A 430 30.16 8.59 5.00
C GLU A 430 31.42 8.93 5.83
N ARG A 431 32.25 9.85 5.32
CA ARG A 431 33.46 10.29 6.01
C ARG A 431 33.12 10.86 7.38
N GLY A 432 33.73 10.30 8.43
CA GLY A 432 33.50 10.71 9.81
C GLY A 432 32.26 10.08 10.47
N VAL A 433 31.46 9.31 9.74
CA VAL A 433 30.34 8.55 10.31
C VAL A 433 30.90 7.34 11.07
N PRO A 434 30.51 7.12 12.33
CA PRO A 434 31.02 5.99 13.10
C PRO A 434 30.45 4.65 12.61
N THR A 435 31.25 3.60 12.71
CA THR A 435 30.93 2.24 12.23
C THR A 435 29.60 1.71 12.78
N GLY A 436 29.28 2.03 14.03
CA GLY A 436 28.04 1.63 14.68
C GLY A 436 26.80 2.22 14.02
N ALA A 437 26.87 3.47 13.52
CA ALA A 437 25.76 4.09 12.79
C ALA A 437 25.55 3.43 11.41
N LEU A 438 26.63 3.09 10.71
CA LEU A 438 26.58 2.37 9.43
C LEU A 438 25.98 0.97 9.61
N HIS A 439 26.40 0.23 10.64
CA HIS A 439 25.81 -1.07 10.96
C HIS A 439 24.35 -0.97 11.42
N ALA A 440 23.98 0.08 12.16
CA ALA A 440 22.59 0.33 12.52
C ALA A 440 21.71 0.64 11.28
N ALA A 441 22.24 1.38 10.31
CA ALA A 441 21.58 1.60 9.02
C ALA A 441 21.41 0.29 8.24
N ALA A 442 22.45 -0.56 8.20
CA ALA A 442 22.33 -1.89 7.58
C ALA A 442 21.29 -2.78 8.28
N LEU A 443 21.15 -2.68 9.61
CA LEU A 443 20.10 -3.37 10.36
C LEU A 443 18.70 -2.83 10.02
N LEU A 444 18.55 -1.51 9.88
CA LEU A 444 17.31 -0.89 9.43
C LEU A 444 16.93 -1.36 8.01
N ASP A 445 17.89 -1.36 7.07
CA ASP A 445 17.69 -1.89 5.70
C ASP A 445 17.28 -3.37 5.71
N PHE A 446 17.92 -4.18 6.56
CA PHE A 446 17.56 -5.59 6.72
C PHE A 446 16.10 -5.75 7.17
N LEU A 447 15.67 -4.98 8.18
CA LEU A 447 14.30 -5.04 8.69
C LEU A 447 13.28 -4.50 7.67
N CYS A 448 13.65 -3.52 6.84
CA CYS A 448 12.80 -3.04 5.75
C CYS A 448 12.46 -4.16 4.76
N ARG A 449 13.41 -5.01 4.42
CA ARG A 449 13.20 -6.15 3.50
C ARG A 449 12.21 -7.19 4.01
N ARG A 450 11.86 -7.17 5.30
CA ARG A 450 10.97 -8.16 5.92
C ARG A 450 9.50 -7.86 5.67
N PHE A 451 9.10 -6.59 5.66
CA PHE A 451 7.70 -6.21 5.50
C PHE A 451 7.27 -5.95 4.05
N VAL A 452 8.22 -5.80 3.12
CA VAL A 452 7.94 -5.50 1.70
C VAL A 452 6.93 -6.47 1.07
N PHE A 453 6.96 -7.75 1.43
CA PHE A 453 6.08 -8.77 0.83
C PHE A 453 4.68 -8.85 1.45
N MET A 454 4.41 -8.14 2.56
CA MET A 454 3.08 -8.14 3.21
C MET A 454 2.00 -7.69 2.23
N ALA A 455 0.82 -8.30 2.30
CA ALA A 455 -0.26 -8.05 1.36
C ALA A 455 -0.86 -6.64 1.45
N THR A 456 -1.04 -6.11 2.66
CA THR A 456 -1.73 -4.84 2.88
C THR A 456 -0.78 -3.78 3.40
N ASP A 457 -0.98 -2.55 2.96
CA ASP A 457 -0.14 -1.42 3.34
C ASP A 457 -0.32 -1.05 4.82
N GLU A 458 -1.48 -1.36 5.41
CA GLU A 458 -1.75 -1.19 6.85
C GLU A 458 -0.83 -2.06 7.70
N HIS A 459 -0.62 -3.33 7.32
CA HIS A 459 0.32 -4.22 8.02
C HIS A 459 1.77 -3.73 7.88
N ARG A 460 2.14 -3.24 6.69
CA ARG A 460 3.48 -2.67 6.45
C ARG A 460 3.71 -1.46 7.35
N PHE A 461 2.74 -0.55 7.44
CA PHE A 461 2.81 0.61 8.31
C PHE A 461 2.89 0.21 9.78
N LEU A 462 2.07 -0.73 10.25
CA LEU A 462 2.14 -1.23 11.62
C LEU A 462 3.50 -1.88 11.92
N TYR A 463 4.08 -2.61 10.98
CA TYR A 463 5.43 -3.16 11.14
C TYR A 463 6.46 -2.04 11.31
N VAL A 464 6.40 -0.98 10.49
CA VAL A 464 7.28 0.20 10.64
C VAL A 464 7.14 0.81 12.04
N THR A 465 5.90 1.01 12.49
CA THR A 465 5.60 1.61 13.80
C THR A 465 6.06 0.74 14.97
N HIS A 466 5.87 -0.58 14.90
CA HIS A 466 6.19 -1.48 16.00
C HIS A 466 7.66 -1.92 16.03
N VAL A 467 8.34 -1.98 14.88
CA VAL A 467 9.70 -2.52 14.78
C VAL A 467 10.72 -1.43 14.51
N LEU A 468 10.55 -0.65 13.43
CA LEU A 468 11.55 0.33 13.03
C LEU A 468 11.60 1.51 13.99
N TYR A 469 10.46 2.01 14.47
CA TYR A 469 10.46 3.13 15.43
C TYR A 469 11.07 2.73 16.77
N GLU A 470 10.87 1.50 17.23
CA GLU A 470 11.53 1.03 18.45
C GLU A 470 13.05 0.93 18.27
N LEU A 471 13.52 0.41 17.14
CA LEU A 471 14.95 0.39 16.83
C LEU A 471 15.54 1.82 16.75
N LEU A 472 14.84 2.77 16.13
CA LEU A 472 15.26 4.17 16.03
C LEU A 472 15.29 4.85 17.43
N LYS A 473 14.32 4.55 18.29
CA LYS A 473 14.32 5.02 19.68
C LYS A 473 15.53 4.48 20.44
N ASP A 474 15.86 3.19 20.27
CA ASP A 474 17.00 2.57 20.93
C ASP A 474 18.35 3.07 20.39
N LEU A 475 18.47 3.31 19.09
CA LEU A 475 19.63 3.97 18.48
C LEU A 475 19.82 5.38 19.04
N ARG A 476 18.73 6.16 19.15
CA ARG A 476 18.77 7.50 19.75
C ARG A 476 19.23 7.45 21.21
N ARG A 477 18.68 6.53 22.00
CA ARG A 477 19.10 6.30 23.40
C ARG A 477 20.58 5.96 23.49
N GLU A 478 21.11 5.18 22.55
CA GLU A 478 22.53 4.84 22.51
C GLU A 478 23.41 6.06 22.22
N CYS A 479 23.01 6.91 21.26
CA CYS A 479 23.67 8.20 21.00
C CYS A 479 23.65 9.10 22.24
N GLU A 480 22.49 9.24 22.90
CA GLU A 480 22.39 10.04 24.13
C GLU A 480 23.25 9.47 25.27
N ARG A 481 23.25 8.15 25.45
CA ARG A 481 24.04 7.46 26.46
C ARG A 481 25.53 7.68 26.23
N GLN A 482 25.98 7.58 24.98
CA GLN A 482 27.37 7.86 24.63
C GLN A 482 27.72 9.32 24.87
N ALA A 483 26.89 10.27 24.44
CA ALA A 483 27.11 11.69 24.67
C ALA A 483 27.23 12.03 26.16
N ARG A 484 26.38 11.45 27.02
CA ARG A 484 26.41 11.65 28.48
C ARG A 484 27.64 11.01 29.14
N ALA A 485 28.15 9.91 28.58
CA ALA A 485 29.33 9.21 29.11
C ALA A 485 30.64 9.97 28.85
N ILE A 486 30.67 10.84 27.83
CA ILE A 486 31.86 11.63 27.48
C ILE A 486 32.03 12.75 28.51
N ASN A 487 33.05 12.62 29.36
CA ASN A 487 33.34 13.64 30.37
C ASN A 487 34.16 14.80 29.80
N VAL A 488 33.50 15.93 29.56
CA VAL A 488 34.14 17.18 29.11
C VAL A 488 34.75 17.98 30.27
N ARG A 489 34.25 17.79 31.50
CA ARG A 489 34.56 18.62 32.68
C ARG A 489 35.68 17.99 33.53
N GLY A 490 36.78 18.72 33.73
CA GLY A 490 37.89 18.33 34.62
C GLY A 490 39.01 17.50 33.98
N ALA A 491 38.94 17.22 32.68
CA ALA A 491 39.96 16.46 31.96
C ALA A 491 41.19 17.31 31.58
N GLY A 492 42.40 16.75 31.60
CA GLY A 492 43.61 17.40 31.10
C GLY A 492 43.55 17.71 29.58
N PRO A 493 44.52 18.46 29.01
CA PRO A 493 44.43 19.02 27.66
C PRO A 493 44.16 17.98 26.55
N HIS A 494 44.84 16.83 26.62
CA HIS A 494 44.72 15.73 25.65
C HIS A 494 43.39 14.98 25.78
N ALA A 495 42.91 14.81 27.01
CA ALA A 495 41.63 14.14 27.28
C ALA A 495 40.44 15.02 26.85
N ALA A 496 40.58 16.35 26.90
CA ALA A 496 39.58 17.27 26.36
C ALA A 496 39.50 17.23 24.82
N ALA A 497 40.64 17.13 24.11
CA ALA A 497 40.65 16.99 22.65
C ALA A 497 39.94 15.69 22.20
N ARG A 498 40.26 14.59 22.90
CA ARG A 498 39.61 13.29 22.67
C ARG A 498 38.11 13.35 22.94
N ALA A 499 37.68 14.01 24.02
CA ALA A 499 36.26 14.18 24.33
C ALA A 499 35.50 14.95 23.22
N VAL A 500 36.12 15.98 22.62
CA VAL A 500 35.52 16.70 21.49
C VAL A 500 35.41 15.80 20.26
N ALA A 501 36.45 15.01 19.95
CA ALA A 501 36.42 14.05 18.84
C ALA A 501 35.32 12.99 19.03
N GLU A 502 35.19 12.43 20.23
CA GLU A 502 34.15 11.46 20.57
C GLU A 502 32.74 12.07 20.46
N LEU A 503 32.55 13.33 20.87
CA LEU A 503 31.27 14.04 20.68
C LEU A 503 30.97 14.31 19.20
N CYS A 504 31.98 14.64 18.39
CA CYS A 504 31.83 14.81 16.94
C CYS A 504 31.40 13.50 16.26
N ALA A 505 31.94 12.36 16.69
CA ALA A 505 31.50 11.05 16.19
C ALA A 505 30.02 10.77 16.49
N VAL A 506 29.56 11.09 17.71
CA VAL A 506 28.13 10.96 18.07
C VAL A 506 27.26 11.91 17.24
N LEU A 507 27.70 13.15 17.04
CA LEU A 507 27.00 14.13 16.21
C LEU A 507 26.89 13.65 14.74
N ASN A 508 27.96 13.09 14.19
CA ASN A 508 27.98 12.51 12.84
C ASN A 508 27.03 11.31 12.72
N ALA A 509 26.94 10.44 13.73
CA ALA A 509 25.96 9.35 13.75
C ALA A 509 24.52 9.86 13.67
N VAL A 510 24.19 10.86 14.50
CA VAL A 510 22.85 11.46 14.56
C VAL A 510 22.53 12.15 13.24
N GLN A 511 23.46 12.93 12.70
CA GLN A 511 23.28 13.62 11.43
C GLN A 511 23.10 12.65 10.26
N TYR A 512 23.91 11.59 10.20
CA TYR A 512 23.76 10.54 9.20
C TYR A 512 22.39 9.86 9.29
N THR A 513 21.91 9.59 10.50
CA THR A 513 20.58 8.99 10.71
C THR A 513 19.47 9.91 10.20
N VAL A 514 19.56 11.22 10.44
CA VAL A 514 18.61 12.20 9.88
C VAL A 514 18.65 12.18 8.35
N ALA A 515 19.84 12.25 7.75
CA ALA A 515 19.99 12.23 6.30
C ALA A 515 19.44 10.94 5.68
N LEU A 516 19.69 9.79 6.32
CA LEU A 516 19.17 8.49 5.91
C LEU A 516 17.63 8.47 5.93
N LEU A 517 17.00 8.90 7.03
CA LEU A 517 15.55 8.94 7.15
C LEU A 517 14.92 9.92 6.16
N SER A 518 15.52 11.09 5.96
CA SER A 518 15.06 12.05 4.94
C SER A 518 15.19 11.50 3.52
N ALA A 519 16.23 10.73 3.22
CA ALA A 519 16.36 10.04 1.92
C ALA A 519 15.31 8.93 1.77
N TRP A 520 15.01 8.21 2.84
CA TRP A 520 13.97 7.17 2.84
C TRP A 520 12.57 7.74 2.58
N GLU A 521 12.24 8.91 3.12
CA GLU A 521 10.99 9.60 2.81
C GLU A 521 10.82 9.91 1.31
N GLN A 522 11.92 9.98 0.55
CA GLN A 522 11.91 10.19 -0.89
C GLN A 522 11.96 8.88 -1.70
N SER A 523 12.03 7.73 -1.05
CA SER A 523 12.00 6.43 -1.73
C SER A 523 10.58 6.05 -2.16
N SER A 524 10.47 5.30 -3.26
CA SER A 524 9.16 4.87 -3.79
C SER A 524 8.33 4.11 -2.77
N LEU A 525 8.96 3.24 -1.98
CA LEU A 525 8.30 2.43 -0.95
C LEU A 525 7.62 3.29 0.11
N PHE A 526 8.33 4.27 0.69
CA PHE A 526 7.76 5.09 1.77
C PHE A 526 6.85 6.21 1.24
N ILE A 527 7.07 6.72 0.02
CA ILE A 527 6.12 7.63 -0.64
C ILE A 527 4.78 6.91 -0.89
N GLU A 528 4.82 5.70 -1.44
CA GLU A 528 3.61 4.89 -1.69
C GLU A 528 2.87 4.60 -0.38
N LEU A 529 3.60 4.16 0.64
CA LEU A 529 3.02 3.86 1.95
C LEU A 529 2.43 5.10 2.62
N THR A 530 3.10 6.26 2.53
CA THR A 530 2.57 7.55 3.03
C THR A 530 1.28 7.92 2.29
N LYS A 531 1.26 7.82 0.96
CA LYS A 531 0.08 8.17 0.15
C LYS A 531 -1.11 7.24 0.44
N LYS A 532 -0.86 5.95 0.56
CA LYS A 532 -1.92 4.94 0.71
C LYS A 532 -2.44 4.78 2.13
N VAL A 533 -1.61 5.04 3.14
CA VAL A 533 -1.98 4.88 4.54
C VAL A 533 -2.17 6.23 5.22
N VAL A 534 -1.12 7.05 5.28
CA VAL A 534 -1.14 8.30 6.07
C VAL A 534 -2.12 9.34 5.51
N GLN A 535 -2.25 9.42 4.19
CA GLN A 535 -3.13 10.39 3.50
C GLN A 535 -4.56 9.87 3.25
N SER A 536 -4.86 8.61 3.58
CA SER A 536 -6.14 7.95 3.29
C SER A 536 -6.93 7.74 4.58
N ASP A 537 -8.06 8.43 4.75
CA ASP A 537 -8.89 8.33 5.96
C ASP A 537 -9.38 6.90 6.23
N THR A 538 -9.71 6.14 5.19
CA THR A 538 -10.15 4.74 5.32
C THR A 538 -9.04 3.86 5.86
N SER A 539 -7.83 4.02 5.31
CA SER A 539 -6.66 3.24 5.71
C SER A 539 -6.19 3.62 7.12
N ARG A 540 -6.25 4.92 7.48
CA ARG A 540 -5.96 5.40 8.85
C ARG A 540 -6.86 4.73 9.88
N ARG A 541 -8.18 4.75 9.67
CA ARG A 541 -9.15 4.09 10.56
C ARG A 541 -8.87 2.60 10.69
N GLN A 542 -8.54 1.94 9.58
CA GLN A 542 -8.20 0.51 9.59
C GLN A 542 -6.92 0.25 10.39
N VAL A 543 -5.88 1.05 10.21
CA VAL A 543 -4.63 0.96 11.00
C VAL A 543 -4.90 1.19 12.48
N LEU A 544 -5.72 2.18 12.86
CA LEU A 544 -6.08 2.41 14.27
C LEU A 544 -6.80 1.20 14.87
N GLN A 545 -7.78 0.66 14.15
CA GLN A 545 -8.51 -0.54 14.59
C GLN A 545 -7.56 -1.73 14.76
N MET A 546 -6.66 -1.95 13.81
CA MET A 546 -5.68 -3.02 13.87
C MET A 546 -4.65 -2.81 14.99
N HIS A 547 -4.20 -1.57 15.20
CA HIS A 547 -3.30 -1.19 16.29
C HIS A 547 -3.94 -1.41 17.66
N LEU A 548 -5.22 -1.05 17.82
CA LEU A 548 -5.98 -1.29 19.04
C LEU A 548 -6.15 -2.79 19.30
N ALA A 549 -6.51 -3.57 18.28
CA ALA A 549 -6.60 -5.02 18.40
C ALA A 549 -5.25 -5.66 18.75
N TYR A 550 -4.17 -5.16 18.14
CA TYR A 550 -2.80 -5.57 18.45
C TYR A 550 -2.45 -5.27 19.90
N SER A 551 -2.67 -4.04 20.37
CA SER A 551 -2.33 -3.61 21.74
C SER A 551 -3.13 -4.38 22.79
N GLN A 552 -4.44 -4.57 22.56
CA GLN A 552 -5.30 -5.40 23.41
C GLN A 552 -4.80 -6.84 23.50
N SER A 553 -4.41 -7.44 22.38
CA SER A 553 -3.90 -8.81 22.35
C SER A 553 -2.53 -8.95 23.06
N VAL A 554 -1.64 -7.97 22.90
CA VAL A 554 -0.37 -7.90 23.64
C VAL A 554 -0.62 -7.78 25.13
N LEU A 555 -1.51 -6.89 25.56
CA LEU A 555 -1.88 -6.70 26.97
C LEU A 555 -2.52 -7.96 27.56
N ALA A 556 -3.44 -8.60 26.84
CA ALA A 556 -4.07 -9.85 27.26
C ALA A 556 -3.02 -10.97 27.41
N SER A 557 -2.09 -11.08 26.47
CA SER A 557 -1.00 -12.05 26.51
C SER A 557 -0.04 -11.79 27.68
N ALA A 558 0.31 -10.51 27.92
CA ALA A 558 1.13 -10.10 29.05
C ALA A 558 0.44 -10.36 30.39
N ALA A 559 -0.85 -10.07 30.50
CA ALA A 559 -1.67 -10.36 31.69
C ALA A 559 -1.78 -11.87 31.93
N HIS A 560 -1.95 -12.68 30.88
CA HIS A 560 -1.95 -14.13 31.00
C HIS A 560 -0.58 -14.66 31.43
N ALA A 561 0.52 -14.15 30.86
CA ALA A 561 1.88 -14.54 31.24
C ALA A 561 2.19 -14.14 32.69
N ALA A 562 1.80 -12.94 33.12
CA ALA A 562 1.93 -12.49 34.50
C ALA A 562 1.10 -13.36 35.45
N SER A 563 -0.16 -13.67 35.09
CA SER A 563 -1.03 -14.55 35.88
C SER A 563 -0.45 -15.96 35.97
N SER A 564 0.07 -16.51 34.88
CA SER A 564 0.75 -17.81 34.86
C SER A 564 2.01 -17.81 35.72
N ALA A 565 2.84 -16.77 35.64
CA ALA A 565 4.03 -16.62 36.47
C ALA A 565 3.69 -16.49 37.97
N VAL A 566 2.60 -15.80 38.31
CA VAL A 566 2.07 -15.73 39.68
C VAL A 566 1.55 -17.10 40.14
N LEU A 567 0.82 -17.81 39.29
CA LEU A 567 0.30 -19.16 39.57
C LEU A 567 1.40 -20.24 39.64
N ALA A 568 2.53 -20.02 38.99
CA ALA A 568 3.70 -20.90 39.02
C ALA A 568 4.60 -20.69 40.25
N ARG A 569 4.35 -19.66 41.08
CA ARG A 569 5.07 -19.48 42.34
C ARG A 569 4.73 -20.61 43.32
N GLU A 570 5.73 -21.06 44.06
CA GLU A 570 5.61 -22.13 45.05
C GLU A 570 4.47 -21.90 46.06
N GLU A 571 4.21 -20.64 46.43
CA GLU A 571 3.11 -20.26 47.33
C GLU A 571 1.72 -20.50 46.71
N ALA A 572 1.53 -20.19 45.42
CA ALA A 572 0.28 -20.44 44.71
C ALA A 572 0.08 -21.93 44.40
N VAL A 573 1.17 -22.65 44.13
CA VAL A 573 1.19 -24.12 44.01
C VAL A 573 0.84 -24.77 45.34
N ALA A 574 1.37 -24.28 46.47
CA ALA A 574 1.05 -24.76 47.82
C ALA A 574 -0.43 -24.53 48.17
N VAL A 575 -1.01 -23.38 47.81
CA VAL A 575 -2.44 -23.11 47.97
C VAL A 575 -3.28 -24.06 47.11
N ARG A 576 -2.92 -24.28 45.85
CA ARG A 576 -3.61 -25.25 44.98
C ARG A 576 -3.51 -26.68 45.51
N HIS A 577 -2.35 -27.06 46.04
CA HIS A 577 -2.13 -28.39 46.62
C HIS A 577 -2.85 -28.57 47.96
N ALA A 578 -3.04 -27.50 48.73
CA ALA A 578 -3.84 -27.48 49.95
C ALA A 578 -5.35 -27.57 49.67
N ILE A 579 -5.82 -26.96 48.57
CA ILE A 579 -7.22 -27.06 48.10
C ILE A 579 -7.51 -28.45 47.49
N ALA A 580 -6.54 -29.05 46.79
CA ALA A 580 -6.73 -30.33 46.08
C ALA A 580 -6.26 -31.58 46.86
N GLY A 581 -5.56 -31.41 47.99
CA GLY A 581 -5.03 -32.51 48.81
C GLY A 581 -6.04 -33.05 49.84
N PRO A 582 -5.73 -34.18 50.50
CA PRO A 582 -6.60 -34.83 51.49
C PRO A 582 -6.96 -33.97 52.73
N GLY A 583 -6.37 -32.78 52.87
CA GLY A 583 -6.71 -31.76 53.87
C GLY A 583 -7.96 -30.90 53.56
N SER A 584 -8.62 -31.10 52.42
CA SER A 584 -9.88 -30.43 52.02
C SER A 584 -11.09 -30.71 52.95
N LEU A 585 -10.91 -31.50 54.01
CA LEU A 585 -11.94 -31.83 55.00
C LEU A 585 -12.18 -30.74 56.06
N ILE A 586 -11.36 -29.69 56.09
CA ILE A 586 -11.63 -28.49 56.90
C ILE A 586 -12.44 -27.54 56.02
N GLY A 587 -13.69 -27.27 56.40
CA GLY A 587 -14.74 -26.76 55.52
C GLY A 587 -14.38 -25.60 54.58
N PRO A 588 -15.10 -25.45 53.45
CA PRO A 588 -14.75 -24.57 52.33
C PRO A 588 -14.34 -23.15 52.75
N THR A 589 -15.03 -22.60 53.74
CA THR A 589 -14.86 -21.23 54.23
C THR A 589 -13.47 -20.97 54.81
N ALA A 590 -12.87 -21.92 55.52
CA ALA A 590 -11.54 -21.76 56.12
C ALA A 590 -10.42 -21.84 55.06
N ALA A 591 -10.56 -22.76 54.10
CA ALA A 591 -9.63 -22.90 52.98
C ALA A 591 -9.66 -21.67 52.05
N PHE A 592 -10.86 -21.15 51.74
CA PHE A 592 -11.01 -19.92 50.94
C PHE A 592 -10.52 -18.67 51.68
N SER A 593 -10.73 -18.54 53.00
CA SER A 593 -10.19 -17.41 53.78
C SER A 593 -8.67 -17.41 53.87
N ALA A 594 -8.02 -18.59 53.98
CA ALA A 594 -6.56 -18.70 53.96
C ALA A 594 -5.99 -18.35 52.58
N ALA A 595 -6.59 -18.87 51.51
CA ALA A 595 -6.21 -18.56 50.13
C ALA A 595 -6.38 -17.07 49.80
N TYR A 596 -7.47 -16.43 50.27
CA TYR A 596 -7.71 -15.00 50.10
C TYR A 596 -6.70 -14.12 50.85
N SER A 597 -6.32 -14.50 52.08
CA SER A 597 -5.32 -13.77 52.88
C SER A 597 -3.93 -13.81 52.24
N VAL A 598 -3.52 -14.98 51.73
CA VAL A 598 -2.23 -15.16 51.04
C VAL A 598 -2.23 -14.45 49.68
N GLY A 599 -3.30 -14.59 48.90
CA GLY A 599 -3.48 -13.87 47.63
C GLY A 599 -3.44 -12.34 47.80
N SER A 600 -4.12 -11.80 48.81
CA SER A 600 -4.12 -10.37 49.12
C SER A 600 -2.74 -9.83 49.49
N LYS A 601 -1.94 -10.58 50.27
CA LYS A 601 -0.56 -10.20 50.62
C LYS A 601 0.37 -10.24 49.41
N THR A 602 0.22 -11.23 48.54
CA THR A 602 1.03 -11.39 47.32
C THR A 602 0.74 -10.26 46.33
N VAL A 603 -0.55 -9.91 46.15
CA VAL A 603 -0.99 -8.79 45.31
C VAL A 603 -0.51 -7.44 45.88
N ARG A 604 -0.58 -7.22 47.20
CA ARG A 604 -0.01 -6.01 47.84
C ARG A 604 1.51 -5.91 47.68
N SER A 605 2.23 -7.03 47.75
CA SER A 605 3.68 -7.05 47.57
C SER A 605 4.10 -6.80 46.12
N LEU A 606 3.26 -7.16 45.13
CA LEU A 606 3.53 -6.94 43.72
C LEU A 606 3.20 -5.50 43.27
N LEU A 607 2.18 -4.88 43.88
CA LEU A 607 1.76 -3.50 43.56
C LEU A 607 2.53 -2.44 44.37
N GLY A 608 3.30 -2.82 45.38
CA GLY A 608 3.99 -1.88 46.27
C GLY A 608 5.50 -1.79 46.06
N ARG A 609 5.96 -0.83 45.24
CA ARG A 609 7.22 -0.08 45.51
C ARG A 609 7.42 1.20 44.66
N ALA A 610 6.82 2.28 45.13
CA ALA A 610 7.40 3.61 45.40
C ALA A 610 6.41 4.20 46.42
N ASP A 611 6.73 4.29 47.71
CA ASP A 611 7.42 5.45 48.24
C ASP A 611 8.10 5.14 49.58
N ALA A 612 9.24 5.79 49.78
CA ALA A 612 9.84 5.96 51.09
C ALA A 612 9.20 7.18 51.78
N ALA A 613 8.84 6.99 53.06
CA ALA A 613 8.56 8.00 54.08
C ALA A 613 7.28 8.85 53.94
N ALA A 614 6.25 8.51 54.73
CA ALA A 614 5.75 9.34 55.85
C ALA A 614 4.43 8.77 56.37
N ALA A 615 4.26 8.81 57.68
CA ALA A 615 3.05 8.42 58.38
C ALA A 615 1.88 9.36 58.06
N GLY A 616 0.69 8.80 57.82
CA GLY A 616 -0.54 9.54 57.62
C GLY A 616 -1.72 8.58 57.50
N ASN A 617 -2.56 8.58 58.52
CA ASN A 617 -3.70 7.69 58.71
C ASN A 617 -4.87 8.15 57.84
N GLU A 618 -5.30 7.39 56.83
CA GLU A 618 -6.62 7.55 56.21
C GLU A 618 -7.07 6.27 55.47
N LYS A 619 -8.30 5.82 55.78
CA LYS A 619 -8.98 4.68 55.15
C LYS A 619 -9.55 5.10 53.79
N PRO A 620 -9.54 4.25 52.74
CA PRO A 620 -10.35 4.53 51.56
C PRO A 620 -11.80 4.07 51.81
N VAL A 621 -12.73 5.01 51.70
CA VAL A 621 -14.17 4.77 51.57
C VAL A 621 -14.43 4.29 50.14
N VAL A 622 -15.06 3.12 50.01
CA VAL A 622 -15.60 2.64 48.74
C VAL A 622 -17.01 3.21 48.62
N GLU A 623 -17.18 4.27 47.84
CA GLU A 623 -18.50 4.72 47.40
C GLU A 623 -18.75 4.24 45.97
N ALA A 624 -19.59 3.21 45.89
CA ALA A 624 -20.32 2.86 44.68
C ALA A 624 -21.36 3.96 44.40
N ALA A 625 -21.16 4.74 43.33
CA ALA A 625 -22.17 5.66 42.84
C ALA A 625 -22.85 5.08 41.60
N VAL A 626 -24.03 4.49 41.82
CA VAL A 626 -25.05 4.21 40.81
C VAL A 626 -26.02 5.41 40.80
N VAL A 627 -26.47 5.78 39.59
CA VAL A 627 -27.54 6.73 39.21
C VAL A 627 -27.16 8.21 39.08
N ALA A 628 -27.15 8.70 37.83
CA ALA A 628 -28.18 9.63 37.32
C ALA A 628 -27.95 9.94 35.83
N THR A 629 -28.93 9.55 35.04
CA THR A 629 -29.09 9.75 33.59
C THR A 629 -29.60 11.17 33.28
N GLY A 630 -28.98 11.83 32.31
CA GLY A 630 -29.51 13.05 31.68
C GLY A 630 -28.46 14.13 31.50
N GLY A 631 -27.68 14.06 30.40
CA GLY A 631 -26.68 15.09 30.03
C GLY A 631 -25.32 14.55 29.56
N LYS A 632 -25.07 13.24 29.65
CA LYS A 632 -23.75 12.63 29.40
C LYS A 632 -23.41 12.27 27.95
N ARG A 633 -24.34 12.36 26.98
CA ARG A 633 -24.05 11.95 25.59
C ARG A 633 -23.07 12.93 24.91
N ASP A 634 -23.36 14.23 24.93
CA ASP A 634 -22.48 15.22 24.27
C ASP A 634 -21.10 15.38 24.93
N ALA A 635 -20.98 15.17 26.24
CA ALA A 635 -19.69 15.25 26.94
C ALA A 635 -18.84 13.98 26.76
N SER A 636 -19.47 12.81 26.70
CA SER A 636 -18.81 11.53 26.40
C SER A 636 -18.39 11.46 24.93
N GLU A 637 -19.18 12.00 24.01
CA GLU A 637 -18.84 12.08 22.58
C GLU A 637 -17.68 13.05 22.33
N ARG A 638 -17.63 14.20 23.04
CA ARG A 638 -16.49 15.12 22.94
C ARG A 638 -15.22 14.57 23.59
N GLN A 639 -15.34 13.84 24.71
CA GLN A 639 -14.18 13.16 25.32
C GLN A 639 -13.66 12.03 24.44
N GLN A 640 -14.55 11.22 23.84
CA GLN A 640 -14.13 10.17 22.89
C GLN A 640 -13.53 10.74 21.62
N GLN A 641 -14.10 11.81 21.04
CA GLN A 641 -13.51 12.49 19.88
C GLN A 641 -12.12 13.06 20.20
N GLN A 642 -11.93 13.60 21.40
CA GLN A 642 -10.63 14.14 21.79
C GLN A 642 -9.60 13.04 22.11
N GLU A 643 -10.02 11.94 22.72
CA GLU A 643 -9.16 10.74 22.92
C GLU A 643 -8.79 10.08 21.59
N ASP A 644 -9.74 10.01 20.64
CA ASP A 644 -9.52 9.49 19.29
C ASP A 644 -8.57 10.40 18.49
N GLU A 645 -8.73 11.73 18.59
CA GLU A 645 -7.82 12.72 17.98
C GLU A 645 -6.41 12.65 18.56
N ASP A 646 -6.27 12.51 19.89
CA ASP A 646 -4.99 12.37 20.58
C ASP A 646 -4.28 11.04 20.22
N GLU A 647 -5.02 9.92 20.13
CA GLU A 647 -4.46 8.62 19.67
C GLU A 647 -4.06 8.65 18.19
N GLU A 648 -4.84 9.34 17.35
CA GLU A 648 -4.55 9.50 15.93
C GLU A 648 -3.30 10.34 15.68
N GLU A 649 -3.10 11.44 16.44
CA GLU A 649 -1.89 12.29 16.36
C GLU A 649 -0.64 11.57 16.89
N LEU A 650 -0.79 10.61 17.82
CA LEU A 650 0.33 9.81 18.31
C LEU A 650 0.86 8.80 17.27
N ILE A 651 -0.02 8.29 16.41
CA ILE A 651 0.27 7.23 15.44
C ILE A 651 0.61 7.80 14.06
N PHE A 652 -0.10 8.83 13.61
CA PHE A 652 0.09 9.42 12.28
C PHE A 652 0.71 10.81 12.35
N SER A 653 1.82 10.97 11.64
CA SER A 653 2.40 12.27 11.26
C SER A 653 2.17 12.55 9.77
N ARG A 654 2.58 13.71 9.23
CA ARG A 654 2.38 14.06 7.80
C ARG A 654 3.16 13.14 6.87
N SER A 655 4.33 12.70 7.31
CA SER A 655 5.11 11.61 6.70
C SER A 655 5.37 10.52 7.73
N ILE A 656 5.80 9.34 7.27
CA ILE A 656 6.09 8.20 8.14
C ILE A 656 7.20 8.53 9.16
N PHE A 657 8.27 9.24 8.78
CA PHE A 657 9.42 9.46 9.66
C PHE A 657 9.52 10.88 10.26
N GLU A 658 8.52 11.74 10.07
CA GLU A 658 8.54 13.15 10.52
C GLU A 658 8.96 13.29 11.99
N ARG A 659 8.31 12.53 12.88
CA ARG A 659 8.55 12.60 14.33
C ARG A 659 9.94 12.09 14.69
N GLN A 660 10.39 11.03 14.05
CA GLN A 660 11.70 10.41 14.29
C GLN A 660 12.80 11.36 13.82
N ILE A 661 12.64 11.99 12.65
CA ILE A 661 13.53 13.02 12.13
C ILE A 661 13.59 14.20 13.11
N ALA A 662 12.45 14.71 13.58
CA ALA A 662 12.38 15.81 14.54
C ALA A 662 13.08 15.47 15.88
N ASP A 663 12.91 14.26 16.40
CA ASP A 663 13.56 13.80 17.62
C ASP A 663 15.10 13.73 17.47
N PHE A 664 15.60 13.19 16.36
CA PHE A 664 17.03 13.16 16.07
C PHE A 664 17.58 14.56 15.80
N ASP A 665 16.83 15.44 15.16
CA ASP A 665 17.21 16.84 14.94
C ASP A 665 17.31 17.63 16.25
N THR A 666 16.41 17.38 17.19
CA THR A 666 16.46 17.97 18.53
C THR A 666 17.71 17.49 19.28
N LEU A 667 18.08 16.21 19.16
CA LEU A 667 19.33 15.70 19.69
C LEU A 667 20.56 16.32 18.99
N ARG A 668 20.52 16.45 17.67
CA ARG A 668 21.57 17.07 16.85
C ARG A 668 21.86 18.49 17.33
N GLN A 669 20.82 19.31 17.54
CA GLN A 669 20.97 20.69 18.02
C GLN A 669 21.62 20.76 19.40
N ARG A 670 21.14 19.96 20.37
CA ARG A 670 21.74 19.87 21.72
C ARG A 670 23.21 19.42 21.70
N LEU A 671 23.54 18.44 20.85
CA LEU A 671 24.92 17.97 20.68
C LEU A 671 25.81 19.03 20.04
N LEU A 672 25.31 19.77 19.06
CA LEU A 672 26.04 20.85 18.41
C LEU A 672 26.42 21.94 19.42
N GLU A 673 25.49 22.36 20.28
CA GLU A 673 25.77 23.28 21.40
C GLU A 673 26.84 22.70 22.34
N THR A 674 26.67 21.43 22.73
CA THR A 674 27.62 20.76 23.63
C THR A 674 29.04 20.67 23.04
N VAL A 675 29.18 20.38 21.74
CA VAL A 675 30.46 20.34 21.03
C VAL A 675 31.11 21.73 20.99
N ILE A 676 30.31 22.77 20.73
CA ILE A 676 30.80 24.16 20.73
C ILE A 676 31.29 24.52 22.13
N ASP A 677 30.48 24.31 23.16
CA ASP A 677 30.84 24.63 24.55
C ASP A 677 32.09 23.87 25.02
N ALA A 678 32.18 22.58 24.67
CA ALA A 678 33.35 21.75 24.97
C ALA A 678 34.62 22.29 24.30
N SER A 679 34.51 22.66 23.02
CA SER A 679 35.61 23.24 22.23
C SER A 679 36.04 24.59 22.82
N VAL A 680 35.09 25.46 23.14
CA VAL A 680 35.34 26.79 23.72
C VAL A 680 35.93 26.70 25.12
N ALA A 681 35.43 25.82 25.98
CA ALA A 681 35.98 25.59 27.31
C ALA A 681 37.41 25.04 27.25
N LYS A 682 37.72 24.23 26.23
CA LYS A 682 39.09 23.78 25.97
C LYS A 682 39.98 24.94 25.49
N PHE A 683 39.52 25.77 24.56
CA PHE A 683 40.27 26.95 24.12
C PHE A 683 40.56 27.91 25.27
N HIS A 684 39.59 28.18 26.15
CA HIS A 684 39.82 29.01 27.33
C HIS A 684 40.85 28.42 28.30
N ARG A 685 40.86 27.09 28.48
CA ARG A 685 41.88 26.41 29.30
C ARG A 685 43.27 26.53 28.68
N ASP A 686 43.39 26.23 27.39
CA ASP A 686 44.67 26.23 26.69
C ASP A 686 45.20 27.66 26.46
N ALA A 687 44.31 28.66 26.34
CA ALA A 687 44.69 30.06 26.25
C ALA A 687 45.39 30.59 27.52
N LYS A 688 45.11 30.00 28.70
CA LYS A 688 45.88 30.29 29.92
C LYS A 688 47.33 29.79 29.82
N LEU A 689 47.57 28.75 29.02
CA LEU A 689 48.89 28.17 28.74
C LEU A 689 49.62 28.88 27.59
N TYR A 690 48.92 29.65 26.76
CA TYR A 690 49.49 30.48 25.68
C TYR A 690 50.63 31.39 26.17
N LYS A 691 50.62 31.76 27.46
CA LYS A 691 51.69 32.51 28.13
C LYS A 691 53.04 31.80 28.18
N GLN A 692 53.09 30.48 27.97
CA GLN A 692 54.27 29.63 28.27
C GLN A 692 54.81 28.85 27.05
N SER A 693 54.04 28.68 25.96
CA SER A 693 54.45 27.90 24.77
C SER A 693 53.54 28.11 23.55
N VAL A 694 54.04 27.77 22.36
CA VAL A 694 53.30 27.69 21.07
C VAL A 694 52.24 26.57 21.05
N ALA A 695 52.24 25.69 22.07
CA ALA A 695 51.34 24.53 22.21
C ALA A 695 49.82 24.82 22.13
N PHE A 696 49.40 26.08 22.31
CA PHE A 696 48.01 26.49 22.16
C PHE A 696 47.50 26.32 20.72
N LEU A 697 48.30 26.72 19.72
CA LEU A 697 47.91 26.61 18.31
C LEU A 697 47.76 25.16 17.87
N ASP A 698 48.69 24.28 18.28
CA ASP A 698 48.59 22.85 18.00
C ASP A 698 47.30 22.26 18.57
N SER A 699 46.92 22.72 19.77
CA SER A 699 45.69 22.35 20.45
C SER A 699 44.42 22.85 19.74
N VAL A 700 44.49 24.05 19.15
CA VAL A 700 43.40 24.62 18.34
C VAL A 700 43.28 23.90 17.01
N VAL A 701 44.39 23.68 16.30
CA VAL A 701 44.44 22.97 15.02
C VAL A 701 43.95 21.53 15.17
N ALA A 702 44.29 20.85 16.27
CA ALA A 702 43.79 19.51 16.56
C ALA A 702 42.26 19.48 16.71
N VAL A 703 41.68 20.38 17.51
CA VAL A 703 40.21 20.47 17.67
C VAL A 703 39.54 20.83 16.36
N VAL A 704 40.06 21.83 15.65
CA VAL A 704 39.46 22.27 14.39
C VAL A 704 39.57 21.19 13.31
N ARG A 705 40.60 20.34 13.33
CA ARG A 705 40.69 19.16 12.46
C ARG A 705 39.57 18.16 12.70
N GLU A 706 39.20 17.92 13.96
CA GLU A 706 38.06 17.05 14.28
C GLU A 706 36.74 17.71 13.85
N LEU A 707 36.60 19.02 14.02
CA LEU A 707 35.43 19.77 13.55
C LEU A 707 35.28 19.78 12.01
N LEU A 708 36.38 19.61 11.26
CA LEU A 708 36.35 19.44 9.79
C LEU A 708 35.73 18.12 9.35
N SER A 709 35.67 17.12 10.23
CA SER A 709 35.06 15.81 9.95
C SER A 709 33.54 15.81 10.11
N VAL A 710 32.95 16.93 10.54
CA VAL A 710 31.51 17.09 10.74
C VAL A 710 30.88 17.76 9.52
N GLU A 711 29.82 17.18 8.98
CA GLU A 711 29.13 17.68 7.79
C GLU A 711 28.53 19.10 8.01
N ASN A 712 28.16 19.45 9.25
CA ASN A 712 27.75 20.79 9.70
C ASN A 712 28.91 21.79 9.98
N ARG A 713 30.11 21.53 9.45
CA ARG A 713 31.33 22.36 9.65
C ARG A 713 31.11 23.87 9.52
N ALA A 714 30.20 24.33 8.66
CA ALA A 714 29.98 25.75 8.40
C ALA A 714 29.27 26.49 9.54
N SER A 715 28.34 25.83 10.26
CA SER A 715 27.68 26.43 11.42
C SER A 715 28.63 26.43 12.63
N ILE A 716 29.27 25.27 12.86
CA ILE A 716 30.18 25.08 13.98
C ILE A 716 31.40 26.01 13.86
N ALA A 717 31.99 26.15 12.67
CA ALA A 717 33.15 27.02 12.46
C ALA A 717 32.85 28.50 12.73
N ARG A 718 31.63 28.99 12.46
CA ARG A 718 31.25 30.38 12.76
C ARG A 718 31.13 30.62 14.26
N SER A 719 30.46 29.73 14.98
CA SER A 719 30.31 29.83 16.44
C SER A 719 31.65 29.67 17.14
N VAL A 720 32.46 28.72 16.70
CA VAL A 720 33.84 28.51 17.20
C VAL A 720 34.73 29.72 16.89
N ALA A 721 34.66 30.29 15.68
CA ALA A 721 35.44 31.48 15.34
C ALA A 721 35.08 32.69 16.22
N THR A 722 33.79 32.90 16.50
CA THR A 722 33.33 33.98 17.37
C THR A 722 33.85 33.79 18.81
N ALA A 723 33.74 32.57 19.33
CA ALA A 723 34.24 32.27 20.66
C ALA A 723 35.77 32.34 20.75
N LEU A 724 36.49 31.96 19.69
CA LEU A 724 37.94 32.13 19.59
C LEU A 724 38.33 33.61 19.57
N ASP A 725 37.57 34.47 18.88
CA ASP A 725 37.79 35.93 18.88
C ASP A 725 37.82 36.49 20.31
N ASP A 726 36.82 36.10 21.12
CA ASP A 726 36.73 36.50 22.52
C ASP A 726 37.85 35.90 23.37
N VAL A 727 38.23 34.64 23.15
CA VAL A 727 39.35 34.00 23.86
C VAL A 727 40.67 34.72 23.58
N PHE A 728 40.99 34.97 22.32
CA PHE A 728 42.24 35.63 21.91
C PHE A 728 42.27 37.10 22.35
N PHE A 729 41.16 37.82 22.20
CA PHE A 729 41.03 39.19 22.69
C PHE A 729 41.26 39.25 24.20
N ASN A 730 40.57 38.40 24.97
CA ASN A 730 40.73 38.38 26.42
C ASN A 730 42.11 37.90 26.87
N ALA A 731 42.75 36.96 26.16
CA ALA A 731 44.11 36.51 26.50
C ALA A 731 45.15 37.63 26.42
N VAL A 732 45.00 38.56 25.47
CA VAL A 732 45.92 39.68 25.25
C VAL A 732 45.53 40.93 26.03
N VAL A 733 44.26 41.30 26.03
CA VAL A 733 43.78 42.59 26.58
C VAL A 733 43.34 42.48 28.04
N ASN A 734 42.64 41.39 28.41
CA ASN A 734 42.01 41.21 29.73
C ASN A 734 42.63 40.07 30.58
N GLY A 735 43.71 39.45 30.12
CA GLY A 735 44.29 38.26 30.75
C GLY A 735 44.91 38.57 32.13
N PRO A 736 45.38 37.56 32.88
CA PRO A 736 45.95 37.74 34.23
C PRO A 736 47.35 38.36 34.18
N PHE A 737 47.49 39.50 33.51
CA PHE A 737 48.46 40.55 33.83
C PHE A 737 47.83 41.58 34.79
N HIS A 738 46.52 41.47 35.08
CA HIS A 738 45.78 42.47 35.84
C HIS A 738 45.21 42.05 37.20
N ALA A 739 45.15 40.75 37.55
CA ALA A 739 44.53 40.33 38.81
C ALA A 739 45.13 39.02 39.34
N ASP A 740 46.23 39.14 40.10
CA ASP A 740 46.35 38.61 41.47
C ASP A 740 47.79 38.75 41.97
N ALA A 741 47.93 39.22 43.21
CA ALA A 741 49.15 39.59 43.93
C ALA A 741 49.74 40.98 43.58
N PHE A 742 49.23 42.02 44.28
CA PHE A 742 49.99 43.02 45.05
C PHE A 742 49.17 44.30 45.20
N SER A 743 48.50 44.43 46.34
CA SER A 743 48.07 45.71 46.89
C SER A 743 49.31 46.50 47.33
N THR A 744 50.02 47.11 46.40
CA THR A 744 50.90 48.23 46.71
C THR A 744 51.06 49.08 45.45
N GLN A 745 50.83 50.37 45.64
CA GLN A 745 51.07 51.52 44.79
C GLN A 745 52.37 51.43 43.95
N GLN A 746 52.36 50.64 42.88
CA GLN A 746 53.37 50.66 41.82
C GLN A 746 52.68 50.36 40.49
N GLN A 747 52.39 51.44 39.75
CA GLN A 747 51.72 51.41 38.47
C GLN A 747 52.56 50.67 37.39
N ARG A 748 51.86 49.81 36.64
CA ARG A 748 51.95 49.64 35.17
C ARG A 748 53.34 49.41 34.58
N THR A 749 53.76 48.16 34.37
CA THR A 749 54.57 47.77 33.19
C THR A 749 54.57 46.26 32.99
N HIS A 750 53.58 45.72 32.27
CA HIS A 750 53.74 44.43 31.59
C HIS A 750 53.33 44.61 30.14
N ALA A 751 54.29 45.04 29.33
CA ALA A 751 54.15 45.20 27.89
C ALA A 751 54.29 43.85 27.19
N LEU A 752 53.54 43.62 26.12
CA LEU A 752 53.90 42.57 25.17
C LEU A 752 55.26 42.91 24.54
N THR A 753 56.20 41.96 24.50
CA THR A 753 57.44 42.14 23.72
C THR A 753 57.13 42.18 22.23
N THR A 754 57.97 42.86 21.44
CA THR A 754 57.84 42.91 19.96
C THR A 754 57.77 41.51 19.34
N ARG A 755 58.46 40.52 19.94
CA ARG A 755 58.42 39.13 19.51
C ARG A 755 57.07 38.46 19.80
N ALA A 756 56.48 38.71 20.97
CA ALA A 756 55.16 38.18 21.32
C ALA A 756 54.04 38.80 20.47
N ALA A 757 54.13 40.10 20.15
CA ALA A 757 53.16 40.76 19.26
C ALA A 757 53.20 40.21 17.83
N ARG A 758 54.41 39.95 17.30
CA ARG A 758 54.59 39.28 15.99
C ARG A 758 54.06 37.84 16.00
N GLN A 759 54.29 37.10 17.09
CA GLN A 759 53.76 35.74 17.24
C GLN A 759 52.24 35.73 17.25
N PHE A 760 51.60 36.62 18.02
CA PHE A 760 50.14 36.76 18.05
C PHE A 760 49.54 37.07 16.66
N ALA A 761 50.16 37.97 15.89
CA ALA A 761 49.73 38.26 14.53
C ALA A 761 49.84 37.04 13.58
N LEU A 762 50.88 36.21 13.75
CA LEU A 762 51.03 34.97 13.01
C LEU A 762 49.97 33.94 13.41
N ASP A 763 49.68 33.82 14.71
CA ASP A 763 48.71 32.87 15.23
C ASP A 763 47.28 33.17 14.76
N VAL A 764 46.88 34.44 14.78
CA VAL A 764 45.58 34.89 14.24
C VAL A 764 45.49 34.64 12.73
N SER A 765 46.61 34.78 11.99
CA SER A 765 46.65 34.48 10.55
C SER A 765 46.49 32.98 10.27
N VAL A 766 47.20 32.11 11.00
CA VAL A 766 47.07 30.65 10.88
C VAL A 766 45.64 30.22 11.22
N LEU A 767 45.06 30.76 12.29
CA LEU A 767 43.70 30.47 12.72
C LEU A 767 42.66 30.89 11.68
N SER A 768 42.85 32.05 11.06
CA SER A 768 42.02 32.53 9.95
C SER A 768 42.04 31.56 8.77
N GLN A 769 43.23 31.10 8.37
CA GLN A 769 43.38 30.12 7.27
C GLN A 769 42.74 28.77 7.59
N VAL A 770 42.89 28.29 8.84
CA VAL A 770 42.32 27.01 9.29
C VAL A 770 40.80 27.08 9.33
N LEU A 771 40.23 28.17 9.86
CA LEU A 771 38.79 28.37 9.89
C LEU A 771 38.21 28.57 8.48
N GLU A 772 38.91 29.24 7.58
CA GLU A 772 38.48 29.41 6.18
C GLU A 772 38.39 28.08 5.42
N ARG A 773 39.25 27.12 5.76
CA ARG A 773 39.15 25.74 5.25
C ARG A 773 37.92 25.00 5.79
N CYS A 774 37.43 25.38 6.97
CA CYS A 774 36.21 24.81 7.54
C CYS A 774 34.95 25.41 6.92
N ALA A 775 34.94 26.73 6.75
CA ALA A 775 33.82 27.46 6.19
C ALA A 775 34.28 28.77 5.53
N PRO A 776 33.81 29.09 4.32
CA PRO A 776 34.15 30.36 3.69
C PRO A 776 33.64 31.53 4.54
N LYS A 777 34.45 32.59 4.67
CA LYS A 777 34.15 33.81 5.44
C LYS A 777 34.06 33.62 6.97
N SER A 778 34.44 32.47 7.51
CA SER A 778 34.51 32.24 8.98
C SER A 778 35.52 33.18 9.66
N SER A 779 36.64 33.50 9.01
CA SER A 779 37.64 34.47 9.47
C SER A 779 37.07 35.86 9.78
N LYS A 780 35.95 36.25 9.16
CA LYS A 780 35.23 37.50 9.45
C LYS A 780 34.64 37.56 10.86
N HIS A 781 34.66 36.46 11.60
CA HIS A 781 34.17 36.40 12.98
C HIS A 781 35.30 36.67 14.00
N LEU A 782 36.56 36.76 13.56
CA LEU A 782 37.73 37.11 14.38
C LEU A 782 37.98 38.64 14.38
N ARG A 783 36.93 39.41 14.64
CA ARG A 783 36.94 40.86 14.39
C ARG A 783 37.80 41.60 15.40
N ARG A 784 37.64 41.28 16.68
CA ARG A 784 38.37 41.94 17.78
C ARG A 784 39.85 41.57 17.74
N ALA A 785 40.16 40.31 17.46
CA ALA A 785 41.54 39.84 17.28
C ALA A 785 42.20 40.51 16.07
N ALA A 786 41.49 40.67 14.95
CA ALA A 786 42.00 41.36 13.76
C ALA A 786 42.31 42.84 14.05
N ASP A 787 41.44 43.55 14.76
CA ASP A 787 41.69 44.93 15.18
C ASP A 787 42.91 45.04 16.11
N VAL A 788 43.08 44.12 17.05
CA VAL A 788 44.30 44.07 17.90
C VAL A 788 45.55 43.81 17.07
N VAL A 789 45.48 42.95 16.04
CA VAL A 789 46.58 42.75 15.09
C VAL A 789 46.90 44.03 14.32
N SER A 790 45.90 44.79 13.87
CA SER A 790 46.11 46.11 13.24
C SER A 790 46.85 47.07 14.18
N LEU A 791 46.47 47.11 15.46
CA LEU A 791 47.16 47.91 16.47
C LEU A 791 48.61 47.45 16.72
N THR A 792 48.91 46.15 16.65
CA THR A 792 50.29 45.65 16.83
C THR A 792 51.26 46.10 15.72
N ARG A 793 50.73 46.54 14.56
CA ARG A 793 51.52 47.06 13.44
C ARG A 793 51.90 48.54 13.60
N LEU A 794 51.26 49.25 14.53
CA LEU A 794 51.54 50.65 14.84
C LEU A 794 52.79 50.78 15.72
N GLY A 795 53.59 51.82 15.48
CA GLY A 795 54.75 52.13 16.30
C GLY A 795 54.37 52.65 17.69
N ALA A 796 55.28 52.55 18.67
CA ALA A 796 55.03 53.02 20.05
C ALA A 796 54.71 54.53 20.17
N ALA A 797 55.11 55.35 19.18
CA ALA A 797 54.71 56.75 19.10
C ALA A 797 53.24 56.90 18.68
N GLN A 798 52.83 56.18 17.64
CA GLN A 798 51.46 56.17 17.10
C GLN A 798 50.46 55.58 18.09
N LEU A 799 50.83 54.52 18.81
CA LEU A 799 49.99 53.93 19.88
C LEU A 799 49.75 54.90 21.05
N ARG A 800 50.74 55.74 21.38
CA ARG A 800 50.61 56.77 22.41
C ARG A 800 49.72 57.92 21.95
N GLU A 801 49.80 58.29 20.68
CA GLU A 801 48.95 59.31 20.06
C GLU A 801 47.49 58.87 20.01
N VAL A 802 47.22 57.65 19.55
CA VAL A 802 45.87 57.05 19.54
C VAL A 802 45.30 56.98 20.97
N ARG A 803 46.10 56.56 21.95
CA ARG A 803 45.68 56.52 23.36
C ARG A 803 45.42 57.92 23.93
N SER A 804 46.29 58.88 23.66
CA SER A 804 46.14 60.26 24.13
C SER A 804 44.92 60.95 23.53
N ALA A 805 44.62 60.69 22.26
CA ALA A 805 43.43 61.21 21.59
C ALA A 805 42.14 60.63 22.17
N LEU A 806 42.14 59.34 22.52
CA LEU A 806 41.00 58.66 23.18
C LEU A 806 40.82 59.13 24.63
N ASP A 807 41.90 59.27 25.42
CA ASP A 807 41.83 59.76 26.81
C ASP A 807 41.37 61.24 26.87
N ALA A 808 41.73 62.07 25.89
CA ALA A 808 41.31 63.48 25.79
C ALA A 808 39.83 63.66 25.34
N SER A 809 39.24 62.63 24.74
CA SER A 809 37.90 62.69 24.15
C SER A 809 36.75 62.49 25.14
N HIS A 810 37.03 62.08 26.38
CA HIS A 810 36.02 61.89 27.43
C HIS A 810 35.28 63.18 27.83
N GLY A 811 35.60 64.35 27.26
CA GLY A 811 34.98 65.63 27.58
C GLY A 811 34.65 66.58 26.42
N SER A 812 34.62 66.16 25.15
CA SER A 812 34.38 67.11 24.02
C SER A 812 33.40 66.61 22.94
N ALA A 813 32.80 67.58 22.24
CA ALA A 813 31.63 67.53 21.37
C ALA A 813 31.71 66.58 20.16
N VAL A 814 30.54 66.37 19.51
CA VAL A 814 30.26 65.49 18.35
C VAL A 814 31.34 65.50 17.25
N ALA A 815 31.99 66.63 16.96
CA ALA A 815 33.08 66.74 15.98
C ALA A 815 34.37 65.97 16.37
N GLY A 816 34.62 65.79 17.67
CA GLY A 816 35.72 64.97 18.18
C GLY A 816 35.47 63.48 18.01
N MET A 817 34.20 63.03 18.05
CA MET A 817 33.84 61.64 17.78
C MET A 817 34.06 61.26 16.32
N GLU A 818 33.70 62.13 15.37
CA GLU A 818 33.94 61.88 13.93
C GLU A 818 35.45 61.76 13.63
N GLN A 819 36.26 62.65 14.21
CA GLN A 819 37.72 62.58 14.07
C GLN A 819 38.32 61.31 14.69
N LEU A 820 37.79 60.85 15.83
CA LEU A 820 38.21 59.59 16.46
C LEU A 820 37.81 58.38 15.62
N THR A 821 36.61 58.36 15.05
CA THR A 821 36.19 57.28 14.15
C THR A 821 37.07 57.22 12.91
N THR A 822 37.38 58.37 12.27
CA THR A 822 38.30 58.41 11.13
C THR A 822 39.71 57.97 11.52
N MET A 823 40.20 58.36 12.70
CA MET A 823 41.52 57.94 13.18
C MET A 823 41.59 56.43 13.46
N LEU A 824 40.54 55.84 14.05
CA LEU A 824 40.44 54.39 14.27
C LEU A 824 40.31 53.62 12.95
N GLU A 825 39.53 54.13 11.99
CA GLU A 825 39.41 53.55 10.65
C GLU A 825 40.73 53.57 9.89
N VAL A 826 41.50 54.67 9.96
CA VAL A 826 42.84 54.78 9.37
C VAL A 826 43.82 53.79 10.02
N CYS A 827 43.64 53.50 11.32
CA CYS A 827 44.41 52.47 12.03
C CYS A 827 43.94 51.04 11.74
N GLY A 828 42.90 50.85 10.92
CA GLY A 828 42.33 49.54 10.60
C GLY A 828 41.64 48.87 11.79
N VAL A 829 41.05 49.67 12.69
CA VAL A 829 40.25 49.24 13.85
C VAL A 829 38.80 49.58 13.60
N HIS A 830 37.94 48.57 13.56
CA HIS A 830 36.54 48.74 13.14
C HIS A 830 35.50 48.24 14.15
N THR A 831 35.90 47.45 15.14
CA THR A 831 35.00 46.71 16.03
C THR A 831 35.28 46.89 17.52
N LEU A 832 36.50 47.26 17.91
CA LEU A 832 36.82 47.55 19.31
C LEU A 832 36.16 48.84 19.78
N THR A 833 35.62 48.81 21.01
CA THR A 833 35.12 50.03 21.68
C THR A 833 36.26 50.95 22.11
N PRO A 834 36.03 52.28 22.26
CA PRO A 834 37.07 53.21 22.68
C PRO A 834 37.83 52.80 23.96
N THR A 835 37.12 52.21 24.93
CA THR A 835 37.70 51.70 26.18
C THR A 835 38.58 50.47 25.96
N GLU A 836 38.20 49.57 25.06
CA GLU A 836 38.99 48.40 24.67
C GLU A 836 40.23 48.77 23.87
N VAL A 837 40.15 49.79 23.01
CA VAL A 837 41.31 50.33 22.28
C VAL A 837 42.32 50.92 23.26
N VAL A 838 41.87 51.68 24.26
CA VAL A 838 42.76 52.21 25.32
C VAL A 838 43.43 51.07 26.11
N ALA A 839 42.67 50.03 26.45
CA ALA A 839 43.21 48.84 27.14
C ALA A 839 44.26 48.11 26.27
N ALA A 840 43.95 47.85 25.00
CA ALA A 840 44.86 47.20 24.05
C ALA A 840 46.14 48.03 23.81
N CYS A 841 46.01 49.35 23.57
CA CYS A 841 47.14 50.26 23.44
C CYS A 841 47.99 50.34 24.72
N GLY A 842 47.38 50.16 25.90
CA GLY A 842 48.07 50.10 27.18
C GLY A 842 48.99 48.89 27.32
N VAL A 843 48.56 47.73 26.81
CA VAL A 843 49.33 46.48 26.81
C VAL A 843 50.40 46.47 25.71
N LEU A 844 50.10 47.06 24.54
CA LEU A 844 51.02 47.11 23.38
C LEU A 844 52.06 48.24 23.48
N GLY A 845 51.75 49.35 24.14
CA GLY A 845 52.55 50.58 24.15
C GLY A 845 53.62 50.67 25.25
N ALA A 846 53.73 49.70 26.16
CA ALA A 846 54.67 49.74 27.29
C ALA A 846 56.08 49.17 26.97
N VAL A 847 56.48 49.10 25.70
CA VAL A 847 57.82 48.63 25.31
C VAL A 847 58.83 49.78 25.49
N PRO A 848 59.82 49.70 26.40
CA PRO A 848 60.91 50.66 26.41
C PRO A 848 61.76 50.44 25.14
N GLN A 849 61.80 51.43 24.26
CA GLN A 849 62.85 51.51 23.25
C GLN A 849 64.18 51.79 23.97
N ARG A 850 64.93 50.72 24.28
CA ARG A 850 66.38 50.80 24.45
C ARG A 850 67.02 49.62 23.73
N GLY A 851 67.87 49.94 22.75
CA GLY A 851 68.80 49.01 22.11
C GLY A 851 68.33 48.46 20.76
N LEU A 852 68.33 49.29 19.73
CA LEU A 852 68.72 48.88 18.39
C LEU A 852 70.20 49.27 18.25
N GLU A 853 71.09 48.36 18.63
CA GLU A 853 72.41 48.13 18.01
C GLU A 853 72.67 46.63 18.01
#